data_AF-A0A1B2HN25-F1
#
_entry.id   AF-A0A1B2HN25-F1
#
_cell.length_a   1.000
_cell.length_b   1.000
_cell.length_c   1.000
_cell.angle_alpha   90.00
_cell.angle_beta   90.00
_cell.angle_gamma   90.00
#
_symmetry.space_group_name_H-M   'P 1'
#
loop_
_entity.id
_entity.type
_entity.pdbx_description
1 polymer ?
#
loop_
_entity_poly.entity_id
_entity_poly.type
_entity_poly.pdbx_seq_one_letter_code
_entity_poly.pdbx_strand_id
1 'polypeptide(L)'
;MTVTEAPVWRPLYDEPLFTCTLLQGPDAVPATERVKITAYLEQVARVRGIPLHTSTAFNALHFGFDVENDGYCAAVLDPELFVPLEARNGQLPLLPVGTFVRIERGAHLLWGEVVARFGAEETDLDGWLPAHLSGARDVFDEQGCRRERVVVDLHAFGGSLNSGDRRELQRLRRRGVFDERGHLTGNVYYPNARQGALDDTALYAAHLLGAAKPLVAHGPLGNLLTESDDDTLAVALRTALNTIDALLTDAPDVRRWAGYATSSDRYRERYDHRGLLGGKDLDELVHAVTRRTAVPRFTGIWPLLAGRVDAARRVDPDDFAADPLEFTGAAEAVVHANLAVADLVGPTGTGRLPNGSHVRVDDTWQAGGVWLSRAAPVHTNLGDVDPLRPLGLGRHGLLPGQPPDVTPTVDEPELEAPVDDTCAAEVDHLSNSLTVYTVALRSTHIDSDTLPLPERLESIPAEGNLVVELHHDGDDLAEDERVHRVGRAPGLLTGIAWPLSFYAGIKVVVAMATEARRVSVTTILLDEPLALGPEYRWAADLHILTGSVGQDQDGAAEAAPSTPHEQINPLPELIVAVLRRHGVTGAFGSRRLTGPQLLTSLFGDDLVNPVLLWEVIHTCEELVDKGKLSCEPGGDAPDTFVWWPSPIAQRQAQRQIERQQRAALQSSIRQHWVVPRLRALPAGYRASDEAQVAYAQYIRKLRGPGTSAQLPDGCTFVKGHARGSNPGPYWIQLT
;
A
#
# COMPACT_ATOMS: atom_id res chain seq x y z
N MET A 1 -42.99 -16.41 6.96
CA MET A 1 -43.00 -14.99 7.34
C MET A 1 -42.39 -14.23 6.18
N THR A 2 -43.18 -13.48 5.44
CA THR A 2 -42.74 -12.64 4.33
C THR A 2 -41.95 -11.47 4.89
N VAL A 3 -40.64 -11.46 4.67
CA VAL A 3 -39.79 -10.30 4.93
C VAL A 3 -40.27 -9.20 3.99
N THR A 4 -40.98 -8.21 4.51
CA THR A 4 -41.17 -6.93 3.82
C THR A 4 -39.80 -6.33 3.60
N GLU A 5 -39.32 -6.34 2.36
CA GLU A 5 -38.09 -5.65 1.95
C GLU A 5 -38.14 -4.21 2.48
N ALA A 6 -37.08 -3.80 3.17
CA ALA A 6 -36.95 -2.42 3.62
C ALA A 6 -37.01 -1.50 2.39
N PRO A 7 -37.69 -0.34 2.47
CA PRO A 7 -37.77 0.58 1.35
C PRO A 7 -36.35 1.01 0.93
N VAL A 8 -36.06 0.86 -0.36
CA VAL A 8 -34.80 1.25 -1.01
C VAL A 8 -34.59 2.75 -0.82
N TRP A 9 -33.38 3.16 -0.40
CA TRP A 9 -33.02 4.56 -0.30
C TRP A 9 -33.01 5.19 -1.69
N ARG A 10 -33.82 6.22 -1.89
CA ARG A 10 -33.86 6.98 -3.14
C ARG A 10 -33.03 8.25 -2.99
N PRO A 11 -31.88 8.35 -3.69
CA PRO A 11 -31.09 9.57 -3.72
C PRO A 11 -31.97 10.77 -4.07
N LEU A 12 -31.71 11.93 -3.45
CA LEU A 12 -32.50 13.17 -3.55
C LEU A 12 -33.87 13.17 -2.85
N TYR A 13 -34.57 12.03 -2.79
CA TYR A 13 -35.92 11.92 -2.21
C TYR A 13 -35.94 11.50 -0.75
N ASP A 14 -34.98 10.70 -0.32
CA ASP A 14 -34.84 10.22 1.06
C ASP A 14 -33.73 10.96 1.82
N GLU A 15 -33.68 10.83 3.15
CA GLU A 15 -32.62 11.48 3.94
C GLU A 15 -31.26 10.88 3.56
N PRO A 16 -30.19 11.69 3.40
CA PRO A 16 -28.91 11.19 2.96
C PRO A 16 -28.37 10.14 3.93
N LEU A 17 -27.88 9.02 3.38
CA LEU A 17 -27.19 8.00 4.16
C LEU A 17 -25.74 8.40 4.47
N PHE A 18 -25.15 9.30 3.69
CA PHE A 18 -23.85 9.88 3.99
C PHE A 18 -23.98 10.98 5.05
N THR A 19 -23.71 10.64 6.31
CA THR A 19 -23.86 11.53 7.47
C THR A 19 -22.52 11.77 8.18
N CYS A 20 -22.51 12.65 9.18
CA CYS A 20 -21.31 12.91 9.97
C CYS A 20 -20.82 11.70 10.78
N THR A 21 -21.66 10.68 11.03
CA THR A 21 -21.25 9.48 11.77
C THR A 21 -20.23 8.66 10.98
N LEU A 22 -20.29 8.68 9.64
CA LEU A 22 -19.28 8.10 8.76
C LEU A 22 -17.89 8.78 8.91
N LEU A 23 -17.86 10.03 9.35
CA LEU A 23 -16.61 10.78 9.55
C LEU A 23 -15.97 10.50 10.92
N GLN A 24 -16.64 9.76 11.79
CA GLN A 24 -16.21 9.52 13.17
C GLN A 24 -15.66 8.10 13.41
N GLY A 25 -15.73 7.23 12.40
CA GLY A 25 -15.30 5.83 12.45
C GLY A 25 -16.47 4.83 12.57
N PRO A 26 -16.22 3.53 12.33
CA PRO A 26 -17.27 2.51 12.30
C PRO A 26 -18.06 2.37 13.61
N ASP A 27 -17.39 2.51 14.75
CA ASP A 27 -18.03 2.40 16.07
C ASP A 27 -18.99 3.57 16.38
N ALA A 28 -18.84 4.69 15.68
CA ALA A 28 -19.69 5.87 15.87
C ALA A 28 -20.99 5.78 15.07
N VAL A 29 -21.11 4.85 14.12
CA VAL A 29 -22.32 4.67 13.30
C VAL A 29 -23.39 3.94 14.13
N PRO A 30 -24.53 4.58 14.44
CA PRO A 30 -25.61 3.95 15.20
C PRO A 30 -26.11 2.67 14.51
N ALA A 31 -26.49 1.65 15.29
CA ALA A 31 -26.91 0.36 14.75
C ALA A 31 -28.04 0.45 13.70
N THR A 32 -28.97 1.38 13.88
CA THR A 32 -30.07 1.61 12.94
C THR A 32 -29.62 2.26 11.62
N GLU A 33 -28.61 3.13 11.66
CA GLU A 33 -27.99 3.71 10.47
C GLU A 33 -27.11 2.68 9.77
N ARG A 34 -26.33 1.90 10.53
CA ARG A 34 -25.52 0.79 10.05
C ARG A 34 -26.35 -0.18 9.20
N VAL A 35 -27.49 -0.65 9.72
CA VAL A 35 -28.40 -1.55 8.99
C VAL A 35 -28.89 -0.92 7.67
N LYS A 36 -29.24 0.37 7.67
CA LYS A 36 -29.71 1.06 6.46
C LYS A 36 -28.61 1.21 5.41
N ILE A 37 -27.42 1.63 5.82
CA ILE A 37 -26.27 1.82 4.93
C ILE A 37 -25.85 0.48 4.35
N THR A 38 -25.72 -0.55 5.18
CA THR A 38 -25.37 -1.91 4.73
C THR A 38 -26.40 -2.45 3.75
N ALA A 39 -27.70 -2.39 4.08
CA ALA A 39 -28.76 -2.87 3.19
C ALA A 39 -28.77 -2.12 1.84
N TYR A 40 -28.53 -0.81 1.85
CA TYR A 40 -28.40 -0.02 0.63
C TYR A 40 -27.18 -0.45 -0.20
N LEU A 41 -26.00 -0.58 0.40
CA LEU A 41 -24.78 -0.99 -0.31
C LEU A 41 -24.90 -2.42 -0.88
N GLU A 42 -25.57 -3.33 -0.18
CA GLU A 42 -25.92 -4.67 -0.67
C GLU A 42 -26.85 -4.61 -1.88
N GLN A 43 -27.84 -3.71 -1.87
CA GLN A 43 -28.73 -3.48 -3.01
C GLN A 43 -27.97 -2.88 -4.21
N VAL A 44 -27.07 -1.93 -3.99
CA VAL A 44 -26.20 -1.38 -5.05
C VAL A 44 -25.35 -2.49 -5.67
N ALA A 45 -24.69 -3.31 -4.85
CA ALA A 45 -23.88 -4.43 -5.34
C ALA A 45 -24.71 -5.45 -6.14
N ARG A 46 -25.97 -5.69 -5.75
CA ARG A 46 -26.90 -6.56 -6.48
C ARG A 46 -27.34 -5.96 -7.81
N VAL A 47 -27.84 -4.72 -7.82
CA VAL A 47 -28.42 -4.08 -9.02
C VAL A 47 -27.34 -3.80 -10.06
N ARG A 48 -26.21 -3.24 -9.64
CA ARG A 48 -25.10 -2.93 -10.55
C ARG A 48 -24.47 -4.17 -11.18
N GLY A 49 -24.66 -5.34 -10.56
CA GLY A 49 -24.22 -6.62 -11.11
C GLY A 49 -22.71 -6.76 -11.28
N ILE A 50 -21.92 -5.98 -10.55
CA ILE A 50 -20.45 -6.01 -10.60
C ILE A 50 -19.89 -5.88 -9.17
N PRO A 51 -18.64 -6.31 -8.91
CA PRO A 51 -18.04 -6.09 -7.60
C PRO A 51 -17.98 -4.61 -7.23
N LEU A 52 -18.50 -4.28 -6.05
CA LEU A 52 -18.51 -2.94 -5.48
C LEU A 52 -17.24 -2.72 -4.65
N HIS A 53 -16.27 -2.00 -5.21
CA HIS A 53 -15.10 -1.54 -4.47
C HIS A 53 -15.47 -0.50 -3.41
N THR A 54 -14.71 -0.39 -2.31
CA THR A 54 -14.91 0.61 -1.26
C THR A 54 -15.02 2.04 -1.81
N SER A 55 -14.19 2.42 -2.79
CA SER A 55 -14.28 3.71 -3.50
C SER A 55 -15.60 3.91 -4.24
N THR A 56 -16.07 2.88 -4.95
CA THR A 56 -17.37 2.94 -5.67
C THR A 56 -18.57 2.93 -4.72
N ALA A 57 -18.45 2.28 -3.55
CA ALA A 57 -19.43 2.34 -2.47
C ALA A 57 -19.48 3.74 -1.84
N PHE A 58 -18.33 4.38 -1.65
CA PHE A 58 -18.26 5.80 -1.28
C PHE A 58 -19.00 6.66 -2.29
N ASN A 59 -18.77 6.46 -3.59
CA ASN A 59 -19.49 7.19 -4.63
C ASN A 59 -20.99 6.94 -4.58
N ALA A 60 -21.42 5.69 -4.38
CA ALA A 60 -22.83 5.36 -4.24
C ALA A 60 -23.51 6.10 -3.08
N LEU A 61 -22.83 6.27 -1.95
CA LEU A 61 -23.35 7.02 -0.80
C LEU A 61 -23.24 8.54 -0.97
N HIS A 62 -22.11 9.01 -1.51
CA HIS A 62 -21.77 10.43 -1.58
C HIS A 62 -22.46 11.13 -2.76
N PHE A 63 -22.43 10.53 -3.95
CA PHE A 63 -23.02 11.07 -5.17
C PHE A 63 -24.44 10.55 -5.44
N GLY A 64 -24.87 9.51 -4.71
CA GLY A 64 -26.24 9.01 -4.76
C GLY A 64 -26.50 8.12 -5.98
N PHE A 65 -26.12 6.85 -5.88
CA PHE A 65 -26.49 5.84 -6.87
C PHE A 65 -27.96 5.46 -6.70
N ASP A 66 -28.75 5.62 -7.75
CA ASP A 66 -30.17 5.31 -7.75
C ASP A 66 -30.39 3.87 -8.16
N VAL A 67 -30.74 3.03 -7.19
CA VAL A 67 -31.00 1.59 -7.36
C VAL A 67 -32.23 1.34 -8.26
N GLU A 68 -33.20 2.25 -8.31
CA GLU A 68 -34.38 2.10 -9.16
C GLU A 68 -34.06 2.40 -10.64
N ASN A 69 -33.12 3.32 -10.88
CA ASN A 69 -32.70 3.76 -12.22
C ASN A 69 -31.38 3.13 -12.69
N ASP A 70 -30.76 2.28 -11.87
CA ASP A 70 -29.47 1.62 -12.12
C ASP A 70 -28.36 2.60 -12.51
N GLY A 71 -28.23 3.71 -11.78
CA GLY A 71 -27.21 4.71 -12.11
C GLY A 71 -27.14 5.92 -11.19
N TYR A 72 -26.05 6.68 -11.30
CA TYR A 72 -25.92 7.98 -10.64
C TYR A 72 -26.89 9.01 -11.22
N CYS A 73 -27.45 9.85 -10.35
CA CYS A 73 -28.27 10.97 -10.81
C CYS A 73 -27.38 12.07 -11.45
N ALA A 74 -27.37 12.14 -12.78
CA ALA A 74 -26.57 13.10 -13.54
C ALA A 74 -26.87 14.58 -13.20
N ALA A 75 -27.98 14.88 -12.52
CA ALA A 75 -28.29 16.24 -12.07
C ALA A 75 -27.36 16.77 -10.97
N VAL A 76 -26.60 15.88 -10.29
CA VAL A 76 -25.71 16.23 -9.17
C VAL A 76 -24.25 16.29 -9.61
N LEU A 77 -23.90 15.69 -10.75
CA LEU A 77 -22.53 15.55 -11.23
C LEU A 77 -22.32 16.39 -12.48
N ASP A 78 -21.33 17.28 -12.44
CA ASP A 78 -20.87 18.03 -13.61
C ASP A 78 -19.90 17.17 -14.43
N PRO A 79 -20.26 16.74 -15.66
CA PRO A 79 -19.38 15.91 -16.49
C PRO A 79 -18.06 16.57 -16.85
N GLU A 80 -17.96 17.90 -16.81
CA GLU A 80 -16.70 18.63 -17.05
C GLU A 80 -15.64 18.32 -15.98
N LEU A 81 -16.06 17.83 -14.82
CA LEU A 81 -15.16 17.40 -13.74
C LEU A 81 -14.69 15.95 -13.90
N PHE A 82 -15.17 15.21 -14.89
CA PHE A 82 -14.75 13.83 -15.15
C PHE A 82 -13.45 13.80 -15.92
N VAL A 83 -12.61 12.80 -15.65
CA VAL A 83 -11.31 12.66 -16.31
C VAL A 83 -11.53 12.34 -17.79
N PRO A 84 -11.05 13.18 -18.73
CA PRO A 84 -11.19 12.91 -20.15
C PRO A 84 -10.25 11.76 -20.56
N LEU A 85 -10.81 10.76 -21.23
CA LEU A 85 -10.06 9.68 -21.86
C LEU A 85 -9.76 10.06 -23.30
N GLU A 86 -8.55 10.56 -23.53
CA GLU A 86 -8.08 10.89 -24.87
C GLU A 86 -7.50 9.67 -25.59
N ALA A 87 -7.79 9.56 -26.88
CA ALA A 87 -7.30 8.48 -27.74
C ALA A 87 -5.84 8.67 -28.21
N ARG A 88 -4.95 9.26 -27.39
CA ARG A 88 -3.60 9.64 -27.83
C ARG A 88 -2.49 9.20 -26.88
N ASN A 89 -1.40 8.75 -27.50
CA ASN A 89 -0.03 8.66 -26.97
C ASN A 89 0.34 7.53 -26.00
N GLY A 90 -0.40 6.41 -25.97
CA GLY A 90 0.08 5.13 -25.41
C GLY A 90 0.28 5.07 -23.89
N GLN A 91 0.28 6.22 -23.21
CA GLN A 91 0.36 6.35 -21.76
C GLN A 91 -1.02 6.64 -21.20
N LEU A 92 -1.42 5.85 -20.21
CA LEU A 92 -2.71 5.99 -19.54
C LEU A 92 -2.58 6.98 -18.37
N PRO A 93 -3.60 7.83 -18.13
CA PRO A 93 -3.65 8.61 -16.90
C PRO A 93 -3.78 7.68 -15.69
N LEU A 94 -3.29 8.13 -14.53
CA LEU A 94 -3.55 7.45 -13.27
C LEU A 94 -5.04 7.51 -12.93
N LEU A 95 -5.70 6.36 -13.00
CA LEU A 95 -7.14 6.21 -12.80
C LEU A 95 -7.42 5.28 -11.61
N PRO A 96 -7.53 5.81 -10.37
CA PRO A 96 -7.95 5.01 -9.23
C PRO A 96 -9.36 4.45 -9.39
N VAL A 97 -9.64 3.34 -8.70
CA VAL A 97 -11.01 2.80 -8.64
C VAL A 97 -11.93 3.82 -7.97
N GLY A 98 -13.10 4.06 -8.57
CA GLY A 98 -14.04 5.13 -8.22
C GLY A 98 -13.91 6.41 -9.05
N THR A 99 -12.88 6.55 -9.90
CA THR A 99 -12.77 7.73 -10.77
C THR A 99 -13.86 7.75 -11.83
N PHE A 100 -14.56 8.88 -11.96
CA PHE A 100 -15.44 9.13 -13.10
C PHE A 100 -14.65 9.58 -14.32
N VAL A 101 -14.96 8.98 -15.45
CA VAL A 101 -14.30 9.22 -16.73
C VAL A 101 -15.30 9.67 -17.77
N ARG A 102 -14.86 10.56 -18.68
CA ARG A 102 -15.60 10.92 -19.88
C ARG A 102 -14.79 10.58 -21.12
N ILE A 103 -15.45 10.01 -22.12
CA ILE A 103 -14.85 9.72 -23.42
C ILE A 103 -15.46 10.72 -24.39
N GLU A 104 -14.62 11.66 -24.83
CA GLU A 104 -15.06 12.78 -25.65
C GLU A 104 -14.69 12.56 -27.11
N ARG A 105 -15.69 12.57 -28.00
CA ARG A 105 -15.39 12.58 -29.43
C ARG A 105 -16.47 13.15 -30.33
N GLY A 106 -16.19 14.32 -30.88
CA GLY A 106 -17.12 15.04 -31.77
C GLY A 106 -18.34 15.50 -30.98
N ALA A 107 -19.53 15.04 -31.36
CA ALA A 107 -20.77 15.33 -30.64
C ALA A 107 -21.17 14.20 -29.64
N HIS A 108 -20.37 13.14 -29.52
CA HIS A 108 -20.66 12.01 -28.64
C HIS A 108 -19.84 12.09 -27.35
N LEU A 109 -20.53 11.95 -26.22
CA LEU A 109 -19.98 11.87 -24.87
C LEU A 109 -20.44 10.56 -24.25
N LEU A 110 -19.49 9.72 -23.83
CA LEU A 110 -19.77 8.54 -23.02
C LEU A 110 -19.15 8.74 -21.64
N TRP A 111 -19.89 8.39 -20.60
CA TRP A 111 -19.44 8.50 -19.22
C TRP A 111 -19.29 7.12 -18.62
N GLY A 112 -18.38 6.99 -17.66
CA GLY A 112 -18.21 5.75 -16.93
C GLY A 112 -17.54 5.97 -15.59
N GLU A 113 -17.48 4.90 -14.82
CA GLU A 113 -16.75 4.85 -13.56
C GLU A 113 -15.70 3.74 -13.65
N VAL A 114 -14.50 3.99 -13.13
CA VAL A 114 -13.48 2.96 -12.98
C VAL A 114 -13.87 2.02 -11.85
N VAL A 115 -14.06 0.75 -12.16
CA VAL A 115 -14.60 -0.24 -11.20
C VAL A 115 -13.60 -1.30 -10.79
N ALA A 116 -12.53 -1.49 -11.54
CA ALA A 116 -11.42 -2.34 -11.12
C ALA A 116 -10.10 -1.89 -11.77
N ARG A 117 -9.01 -2.19 -11.07
CA ARG A 117 -7.66 -1.91 -11.52
C ARG A 117 -6.70 -2.97 -10.99
N PHE A 118 -5.80 -3.47 -11.85
CA PHE A 118 -4.78 -4.43 -11.45
C PHE A 118 -3.57 -4.39 -12.37
N GLY A 119 -2.44 -4.91 -11.89
CA GLY A 119 -1.19 -4.95 -12.63
C GLY A 119 -1.29 -5.82 -13.87
N ALA A 120 -0.70 -5.36 -14.97
CA ALA A 120 -0.83 -5.99 -16.29
C ALA A 120 0.52 -6.31 -16.93
N GLU A 121 1.56 -6.51 -16.11
CA GLU A 121 2.84 -7.05 -16.58
C GLU A 121 2.65 -8.41 -17.26
N GLU A 122 3.57 -8.72 -18.17
CA GLU A 122 3.53 -9.97 -18.93
C GLU A 122 3.77 -11.18 -18.02
N THR A 123 3.03 -12.23 -18.29
CA THR A 123 2.98 -13.47 -17.48
C THR A 123 2.84 -14.67 -18.39
N ASP A 124 3.23 -15.83 -17.89
CA ASP A 124 3.05 -17.08 -18.62
C ASP A 124 1.58 -17.50 -18.63
N LEU A 125 1.19 -18.24 -19.68
CA LEU A 125 -0.18 -18.71 -19.88
C LEU A 125 -0.67 -19.66 -18.77
N ASP A 126 0.24 -20.30 -18.04
CA ASP A 126 -0.05 -21.19 -16.93
C ASP A 126 -0.17 -20.43 -15.58
N GLY A 127 -0.24 -19.09 -15.65
CA GLY A 127 -0.34 -18.20 -14.51
C GLY A 127 0.96 -17.98 -13.78
N TRP A 128 2.08 -18.57 -14.20
CA TRP A 128 3.35 -18.36 -13.53
C TRP A 128 3.80 -16.90 -13.63
N LEU A 129 4.21 -16.38 -12.48
CA LEU A 129 4.76 -15.04 -12.33
C LEU A 129 6.16 -15.14 -11.71
N PRO A 130 7.16 -14.43 -12.27
CA PRO A 130 8.44 -14.21 -11.59
C PRO A 130 8.23 -13.64 -10.18
N ALA A 131 8.97 -14.18 -9.19
CA ALA A 131 8.83 -13.80 -7.79
C ALA A 131 8.91 -12.27 -7.57
N HIS A 132 9.88 -11.61 -8.21
CA HIS A 132 10.14 -10.18 -8.06
C HIS A 132 8.97 -9.27 -8.49
N LEU A 133 8.00 -9.77 -9.26
CA LEU A 133 6.81 -9.00 -9.64
C LEU A 133 5.70 -9.07 -8.58
N SER A 134 5.73 -10.04 -7.68
CA SER A 134 4.73 -10.19 -6.62
C SER A 134 5.07 -9.26 -5.44
N GLY A 135 4.15 -8.35 -5.09
CA GLY A 135 4.39 -7.33 -4.07
C GLY A 135 5.15 -6.10 -4.58
N ALA A 136 5.31 -5.97 -5.89
CA ALA A 136 6.09 -4.92 -6.55
C ALA A 136 5.24 -3.71 -6.99
N ARG A 137 4.36 -3.22 -6.11
CA ARG A 137 3.45 -2.09 -6.44
C ARG A 137 4.17 -0.74 -6.62
N ASP A 138 5.42 -0.65 -6.29
CA ASP A 138 6.27 0.56 -6.33
C ASP A 138 7.43 0.40 -7.32
N VAL A 139 7.40 -0.65 -8.15
CA VAL A 139 8.38 -0.83 -9.22
C VAL A 139 7.85 -0.15 -10.48
N PHE A 140 8.70 0.69 -11.05
CA PHE A 140 8.42 1.47 -12.26
C PHE A 140 9.53 1.24 -13.29
N ASP A 141 9.20 1.47 -14.56
CA ASP A 141 10.19 1.56 -15.63
C ASP A 141 11.05 2.84 -15.50
N GLU A 142 12.04 2.98 -16.37
CA GLU A 142 12.95 4.15 -16.41
C GLU A 142 12.20 5.48 -16.58
N GLN A 143 10.96 5.45 -17.07
CA GLN A 143 10.11 6.60 -17.29
C GLN A 143 9.14 6.85 -16.11
N GLY A 144 9.27 6.11 -15.01
CA GLY A 144 8.37 6.21 -13.85
C GLY A 144 6.97 5.69 -14.14
N CYS A 145 6.85 4.76 -15.09
CA CYS A 145 5.58 4.16 -15.49
C CYS A 145 5.48 2.70 -15.08
N ARG A 146 4.26 2.20 -15.05
CA ARG A 146 3.97 0.79 -14.79
C ARG A 146 2.80 0.32 -15.64
N ARG A 147 2.81 -0.95 -16.05
CA ARG A 147 1.73 -1.49 -16.87
C ARG A 147 0.51 -1.88 -16.04
N GLU A 148 -0.63 -1.31 -16.38
CA GLU A 148 -1.89 -1.53 -15.65
C GLU A 148 -3.03 -1.87 -16.58
N ARG A 149 -4.03 -2.58 -16.03
CA ARG A 149 -5.33 -2.80 -16.65
C ARG A 149 -6.40 -2.12 -15.80
N VAL A 150 -7.18 -1.27 -16.45
CA VAL A 150 -8.27 -0.51 -15.84
C VAL A 150 -9.59 -0.93 -16.51
N VAL A 151 -10.57 -1.31 -15.68
CA VAL A 151 -11.90 -1.73 -16.08
C VAL A 151 -12.87 -0.59 -15.81
N VAL A 152 -13.59 -0.16 -16.85
CA VAL A 152 -14.55 0.95 -16.79
C VAL A 152 -15.96 0.40 -16.94
N ASP A 153 -16.84 0.77 -16.00
CA ASP A 153 -18.27 0.57 -16.08
C ASP A 153 -18.92 1.74 -16.82
N LEU A 154 -19.34 1.47 -18.05
CA LEU A 154 -20.02 2.43 -18.93
C LEU A 154 -21.53 2.52 -18.67
N HIS A 155 -22.06 1.73 -17.73
CA HIS A 155 -23.45 1.74 -17.32
C HIS A 155 -23.67 2.50 -15.99
N ALA A 156 -22.61 2.99 -15.35
CA ALA A 156 -22.66 3.64 -14.03
C ALA A 156 -23.65 4.83 -13.93
N PHE A 157 -24.02 5.46 -15.05
CA PHE A 157 -24.93 6.61 -15.12
C PHE A 157 -26.34 6.25 -15.61
N GLY A 158 -26.68 4.96 -15.62
CA GLY A 158 -27.97 4.46 -16.05
C GLY A 158 -28.14 4.38 -17.56
N GLY A 159 -29.12 3.58 -17.98
CA GLY A 159 -29.48 3.40 -19.39
C GLY A 159 -28.61 2.37 -20.13
N SER A 160 -29.25 1.64 -21.04
CA SER A 160 -28.55 0.70 -21.93
C SER A 160 -27.77 1.46 -23.01
N LEU A 161 -26.52 1.05 -23.26
CA LEU A 161 -25.72 1.56 -24.39
C LEU A 161 -26.51 1.46 -25.70
N ASN A 162 -26.71 2.61 -26.36
CA ASN A 162 -27.43 2.68 -27.61
C ASN A 162 -26.55 2.21 -28.79
N SER A 163 -27.12 2.10 -29.99
CA SER A 163 -26.38 1.63 -31.17
C SER A 163 -25.22 2.56 -31.58
N GLY A 164 -25.32 3.86 -31.29
CA GLY A 164 -24.24 4.82 -31.46
C GLY A 164 -23.08 4.56 -30.50
N ASP A 165 -23.39 4.37 -29.22
CA ASP A 165 -22.41 4.10 -28.17
C ASP A 165 -21.60 2.84 -28.50
N ARG A 166 -22.29 1.75 -28.86
CA ARG A 166 -21.65 0.49 -29.26
C ARG A 166 -20.72 0.65 -30.46
N ARG A 167 -21.13 1.45 -31.46
CA ARG A 167 -20.28 1.75 -32.63
C ARG A 167 -19.04 2.54 -32.24
N GLU A 168 -19.16 3.48 -31.30
CA GLU A 168 -17.99 4.23 -30.83
C GLU A 168 -17.05 3.34 -30.01
N LEU A 169 -17.57 2.47 -29.14
CA LEU A 169 -16.74 1.50 -28.41
C LEU A 169 -15.98 0.57 -29.36
N GLN A 170 -16.64 0.02 -30.38
CA GLN A 170 -15.98 -0.79 -31.42
C GLN A 170 -14.90 0.01 -32.15
N ARG A 171 -15.13 1.30 -32.39
CA ARG A 171 -14.16 2.19 -33.03
C ARG A 171 -12.96 2.46 -32.11
N LEU A 172 -13.18 2.65 -30.80
CA LEU A 172 -12.12 2.85 -29.81
C LEU A 172 -11.24 1.61 -29.66
N ARG A 173 -11.82 0.40 -29.73
CA ARG A 173 -11.07 -0.87 -29.82
C ARG A 173 -10.18 -0.92 -31.06
N ARG A 174 -10.72 -0.63 -32.25
CA ARG A 174 -9.94 -0.61 -33.51
C ARG A 174 -8.80 0.41 -33.52
N ARG A 175 -8.86 1.42 -32.65
CA ARG A 175 -7.83 2.45 -32.49
C ARG A 175 -6.84 2.15 -31.37
N GLY A 176 -7.02 1.05 -30.64
CA GLY A 176 -6.15 0.66 -29.53
C GLY A 176 -6.33 1.49 -28.26
N VAL A 177 -7.44 2.21 -28.09
CA VAL A 177 -7.75 2.91 -26.83
C VAL A 177 -8.19 1.90 -25.78
N PHE A 178 -9.13 1.04 -26.18
CA PHE A 178 -9.49 -0.14 -25.43
C PHE A 178 -8.81 -1.36 -26.05
N ASP A 179 -8.43 -2.31 -25.21
CA ASP A 179 -8.00 -3.64 -25.65
C ASP A 179 -9.17 -4.43 -26.27
N GLU A 180 -8.89 -5.63 -26.75
CA GLU A 180 -9.89 -6.50 -27.40
C GLU A 180 -11.09 -6.82 -26.50
N ARG A 181 -10.90 -6.80 -25.17
CA ARG A 181 -11.92 -7.06 -24.16
C ARG A 181 -12.58 -5.77 -23.64
N GLY A 182 -12.18 -4.59 -24.12
CA GLY A 182 -12.79 -3.32 -23.70
C GLY A 182 -12.14 -2.65 -22.50
N HIS A 183 -10.92 -3.02 -22.11
CA HIS A 183 -10.20 -2.43 -20.98
C HIS A 183 -9.18 -1.39 -21.43
N LEU A 184 -8.87 -0.42 -20.59
CA LEU A 184 -7.71 0.43 -20.78
C LEU A 184 -6.50 -0.35 -20.26
N THR A 185 -5.59 -0.77 -21.15
CA THR A 185 -4.36 -1.49 -20.76
C THR A 185 -3.15 -0.77 -21.34
N GLY A 186 -2.17 -0.43 -20.50
CA GLY A 186 -1.00 0.32 -20.93
C GLY A 186 -0.16 0.84 -19.77
N ASN A 187 0.87 1.62 -20.09
CA ASN A 187 1.77 2.19 -19.10
C ASN A 187 1.12 3.43 -18.45
N VAL A 188 1.02 3.44 -17.13
CA VAL A 188 0.50 4.53 -16.31
C VAL A 188 1.68 5.29 -15.72
N TYR A 189 1.71 6.61 -15.90
CA TYR A 189 2.73 7.47 -15.29
C TYR A 189 2.42 7.75 -13.82
N TYR A 190 3.43 7.62 -12.97
CA TYR A 190 3.37 8.02 -11.58
C TYR A 190 4.32 9.21 -11.34
N PRO A 191 3.79 10.45 -11.27
CA PRO A 191 4.61 11.63 -10.99
C PRO A 191 5.35 11.56 -9.65
N ASN A 192 4.80 10.76 -8.72
CA ASN A 192 5.37 10.52 -7.40
C ASN A 192 5.35 9.00 -7.13
N ALA A 193 6.54 8.41 -6.97
CA ALA A 193 6.69 6.98 -6.69
C ALA A 193 5.89 6.53 -5.45
N ARG A 194 5.73 7.41 -4.45
CA ARG A 194 4.90 7.13 -3.26
C ARG A 194 3.45 6.83 -3.61
N GLN A 195 2.92 7.42 -4.68
CA GLN A 195 1.56 7.14 -5.12
C GLN A 195 1.41 5.72 -5.70
N GLY A 196 2.46 5.11 -6.27
CA GLY A 196 2.34 3.75 -6.80
C GLY A 196 2.24 2.68 -5.71
N ALA A 197 2.85 2.92 -4.54
CA ALA A 197 2.79 2.02 -3.39
C ALA A 197 1.41 2.00 -2.69
N LEU A 198 0.59 3.03 -2.90
CA LEU A 198 -0.72 3.16 -2.28
C LEU A 198 -1.72 2.12 -2.82
N ASP A 199 -2.64 1.68 -1.95
CA ASP A 199 -3.80 0.89 -2.40
C ASP A 199 -4.82 1.73 -3.18
N ASP A 200 -5.81 1.06 -3.79
CA ASP A 200 -6.83 1.72 -4.61
C ASP A 200 -7.65 2.76 -3.81
N THR A 201 -7.91 2.50 -2.52
CA THR A 201 -8.68 3.39 -1.64
C THR A 201 -7.88 4.65 -1.30
N ALA A 202 -6.60 4.50 -0.97
CA ALA A 202 -5.69 5.62 -0.67
C ALA A 202 -5.39 6.44 -1.93
N LEU A 203 -5.24 5.80 -3.09
CA LEU A 203 -5.11 6.48 -4.38
C LEU A 203 -6.37 7.26 -4.75
N TYR A 204 -7.55 6.70 -4.50
CA TYR A 204 -8.80 7.40 -4.72
C TYR A 204 -8.94 8.61 -3.78
N ALA A 205 -8.55 8.48 -2.52
CA ALA A 205 -8.51 9.60 -1.58
C ALA A 205 -7.55 10.71 -2.08
N ALA A 206 -6.35 10.36 -2.54
CA ALA A 206 -5.40 11.31 -3.12
C ALA A 206 -5.97 12.01 -4.38
N HIS A 207 -6.68 11.27 -5.24
CA HIS A 207 -7.34 11.84 -6.41
C HIS A 207 -8.44 12.85 -6.04
N LEU A 208 -9.30 12.51 -5.06
CA LEU A 208 -10.34 13.38 -4.55
C LEU A 208 -9.80 14.61 -3.79
N LEU A 209 -8.62 14.53 -3.21
CA LEU A 209 -7.97 15.68 -2.56
C LEU A 209 -7.20 16.57 -3.55
N GLY A 210 -6.81 16.01 -4.70
CA GLY A 210 -6.13 16.70 -5.79
C GLY A 210 -7.08 17.11 -6.91
N ALA A 211 -6.91 16.48 -8.08
CA ALA A 211 -7.61 16.85 -9.31
C ALA A 211 -9.14 16.81 -9.22
N ALA A 212 -9.70 15.91 -8.40
CA ALA A 212 -11.14 15.75 -8.23
C ALA A 212 -11.72 16.47 -7.00
N LYS A 213 -10.96 17.36 -6.34
CA LYS A 213 -11.44 18.15 -5.19
C LYS A 213 -12.76 18.90 -5.44
N PRO A 214 -13.00 19.48 -6.63
CA PRO A 214 -14.30 20.09 -6.93
C PRO A 214 -15.47 19.09 -6.81
N LEU A 215 -15.30 17.82 -7.21
CA LEU A 215 -16.35 16.80 -7.09
C LEU A 215 -16.76 16.57 -5.62
N VAL A 216 -15.80 16.60 -4.69
CA VAL A 216 -16.08 16.44 -3.26
C VAL A 216 -16.99 17.56 -2.73
N ALA A 217 -16.81 18.78 -3.23
CA ALA A 217 -17.63 19.94 -2.86
C ALA A 217 -19.10 19.81 -3.32
N HIS A 218 -19.36 19.03 -4.37
CA HIS A 218 -20.71 18.81 -4.90
C HIS A 218 -21.54 17.79 -4.11
N GLY A 219 -20.95 17.08 -3.14
CA GLY A 219 -21.66 16.10 -2.33
C GLY A 219 -21.77 16.46 -0.84
N PRO A 220 -22.30 15.53 -0.02
CA PRO A 220 -22.56 15.75 1.39
C PRO A 220 -21.28 16.02 2.19
N LEU A 221 -20.13 15.47 1.82
CA LEU A 221 -18.87 15.68 2.56
C LEU A 221 -18.48 17.16 2.62
N GLY A 222 -18.51 17.85 1.47
CA GLY A 222 -18.20 19.29 1.41
C GLY A 222 -19.13 20.15 2.30
N ASN A 223 -20.37 19.72 2.49
CA ASN A 223 -21.36 20.43 3.31
C ASN A 223 -21.25 20.11 4.82
N LEU A 224 -20.70 18.94 5.17
CA LEU A 224 -20.61 18.46 6.56
C LEU A 224 -19.48 19.10 7.36
N LEU A 225 -18.49 19.70 6.70
CA LEU A 225 -17.35 20.31 7.35
C LEU A 225 -17.47 21.84 7.40
N THR A 226 -16.95 22.45 8.47
CA THR A 226 -16.86 23.92 8.60
C THR A 226 -15.55 24.39 7.98
N GLU A 227 -15.60 25.28 6.98
CA GLU A 227 -14.44 25.94 6.31
C GLU A 227 -13.13 25.19 6.52
N SER A 228 -13.00 24.04 5.85
CA SER A 228 -11.98 23.05 6.19
C SER A 228 -10.71 23.31 5.42
N ASP A 229 -9.60 23.34 6.16
CA ASP A 229 -8.30 23.13 5.57
C ASP A 229 -8.20 21.74 4.93
N ASP A 230 -7.21 21.59 4.07
CA ASP A 230 -7.02 20.39 3.26
C ASP A 230 -6.70 19.17 4.13
N ASP A 231 -6.06 19.38 5.28
CA ASP A 231 -5.73 18.32 6.23
C ASP A 231 -6.99 17.74 6.89
N THR A 232 -7.91 18.60 7.33
CA THR A 232 -9.19 18.19 7.92
C THR A 232 -10.02 17.41 6.90
N LEU A 233 -10.07 17.87 5.64
CA LEU A 233 -10.76 17.17 4.57
C LEU A 233 -10.12 15.79 4.30
N ALA A 234 -8.78 15.73 4.28
CA ALA A 234 -8.05 14.49 4.07
C ALA A 234 -8.29 13.45 5.17
N VAL A 235 -8.36 13.87 6.44
CA VAL A 235 -8.69 12.99 7.56
C VAL A 235 -10.16 12.54 7.48
N ALA A 236 -11.09 13.46 7.19
CA ALA A 236 -12.51 13.14 7.06
C ALA A 236 -12.77 12.11 5.95
N LEU A 237 -12.17 12.31 4.77
CA LEU A 237 -12.33 11.44 3.62
C LEU A 237 -11.79 10.03 3.89
N ARG A 238 -10.56 9.92 4.43
CA ARG A 238 -9.97 8.63 4.80
C ARG A 238 -10.80 7.91 5.86
N THR A 239 -11.32 8.64 6.84
CA THR A 239 -12.18 8.05 7.88
C THR A 239 -13.51 7.54 7.31
N ALA A 240 -14.10 8.26 6.36
CA ALA A 240 -15.32 7.82 5.67
C ALA A 240 -15.08 6.53 4.87
N LEU A 241 -14.00 6.48 4.07
CA LEU A 241 -13.63 5.29 3.29
C LEU A 241 -13.40 4.07 4.19
N ASN A 242 -12.64 4.23 5.28
CA ASN A 242 -12.39 3.15 6.24
C ASN A 242 -13.69 2.68 6.93
N THR A 243 -14.58 3.61 7.25
CA THR A 243 -15.88 3.27 7.85
C THR A 243 -16.74 2.46 6.87
N ILE A 244 -16.80 2.87 5.61
CA ILE A 244 -17.53 2.16 4.56
C ILE A 244 -16.94 0.77 4.32
N ASP A 245 -15.61 0.64 4.30
CA ASP A 245 -14.91 -0.63 4.17
C ASP A 245 -15.29 -1.62 5.29
N ALA A 246 -15.31 -1.14 6.53
CA ALA A 246 -15.74 -1.92 7.69
C ALA A 246 -17.23 -2.32 7.59
N LEU A 247 -18.10 -1.41 7.17
CA LEU A 247 -19.53 -1.69 6.97
C LEU A 247 -19.79 -2.76 5.89
N LEU A 248 -19.01 -2.75 4.80
CA LEU A 248 -19.07 -3.79 3.77
C LEU A 248 -18.48 -5.12 4.24
N THR A 249 -17.48 -5.07 5.13
CA THR A 249 -16.87 -6.28 5.70
C THR A 249 -17.81 -6.98 6.67
N ASP A 250 -18.61 -6.22 7.42
CA ASP A 250 -19.62 -6.73 8.36
C ASP A 250 -20.96 -7.11 7.66
N ALA A 251 -21.09 -6.87 6.35
CA ALA A 251 -22.33 -7.07 5.61
C ALA A 251 -22.61 -8.57 5.35
N PRO A 252 -23.78 -9.10 5.75
CA PRO A 252 -24.07 -10.53 5.69
C PRO A 252 -24.25 -11.07 4.26
N ASP A 253 -24.77 -10.27 3.33
CA ASP A 253 -25.14 -10.76 2.00
C ASP A 253 -24.04 -10.55 0.94
N VAL A 254 -22.85 -10.08 1.34
CA VAL A 254 -21.72 -9.87 0.44
C VAL A 254 -20.47 -10.66 0.86
N ARG A 255 -19.62 -10.92 -0.11
CA ARG A 255 -18.30 -11.52 0.05
C ARG A 255 -17.23 -10.51 -0.30
N ARG A 256 -16.10 -10.54 0.42
CA ARG A 256 -15.02 -9.56 0.29
C ARG A 256 -13.77 -10.16 -0.32
N TRP A 257 -13.15 -9.43 -1.24
CA TRP A 257 -11.80 -9.69 -1.74
C TRP A 257 -11.10 -8.36 -2.00
N ALA A 258 -9.97 -8.08 -1.34
CA ALA A 258 -9.09 -6.94 -1.63
C ALA A 258 -9.80 -5.57 -1.85
N GLY A 259 -10.77 -5.22 -1.01
CA GLY A 259 -11.54 -3.97 -1.13
C GLY A 259 -12.83 -4.07 -1.96
N TYR A 260 -13.03 -5.16 -2.70
CA TYR A 260 -14.21 -5.45 -3.50
C TYR A 260 -15.24 -6.26 -2.72
N ALA A 261 -16.51 -5.83 -2.75
CA ALA A 261 -17.65 -6.58 -2.26
C ALA A 261 -18.48 -7.13 -3.43
N THR A 262 -18.79 -8.42 -3.43
CA THR A 262 -19.71 -9.03 -4.41
C THR A 262 -20.85 -9.72 -3.69
N SER A 263 -22.06 -9.73 -4.27
CA SER A 263 -23.19 -10.44 -3.66
C SER A 263 -22.90 -11.93 -3.55
N SER A 264 -23.22 -12.51 -2.39
CA SER A 264 -23.11 -13.95 -2.13
C SER A 264 -23.94 -14.77 -3.12
N ASP A 265 -25.11 -14.29 -3.53
CA ASP A 265 -25.96 -14.97 -4.51
C ASP A 265 -25.32 -14.95 -5.89
N ARG A 266 -24.74 -13.81 -6.31
CA ARG A 266 -24.08 -13.70 -7.60
C ARG A 266 -22.83 -14.57 -7.70
N TYR A 267 -22.05 -14.67 -6.63
CA TYR A 267 -20.94 -15.61 -6.55
C TYR A 267 -21.41 -17.07 -6.65
N ARG A 268 -22.53 -17.41 -6.00
CA ARG A 268 -23.16 -18.74 -6.12
C ARG A 268 -23.65 -19.02 -7.53
N GLU A 269 -24.31 -18.06 -8.16
CA GLU A 269 -24.77 -18.16 -9.56
C GLU A 269 -23.59 -18.42 -10.52
N ARG A 270 -22.44 -17.77 -10.31
CA ARG A 270 -21.21 -18.05 -11.05
C ARG A 270 -20.78 -19.49 -10.88
N TYR A 271 -20.72 -19.97 -9.64
CA TYR A 271 -20.27 -21.33 -9.34
C TYR A 271 -21.24 -22.38 -9.90
N ASP A 272 -22.54 -22.12 -9.88
CA ASP A 272 -23.58 -22.99 -10.45
C ASP A 272 -23.65 -22.91 -12.00
N HIS A 273 -23.01 -21.90 -12.60
CA HIS A 273 -22.99 -21.71 -14.04
C HIS A 273 -22.22 -22.85 -14.74
N ARG A 274 -22.80 -23.38 -15.83
CA ARG A 274 -22.17 -24.47 -16.62
C ARG A 274 -21.32 -23.97 -17.78
N GLY A 275 -21.41 -22.69 -18.12
CA GLY A 275 -20.64 -22.06 -19.18
C GLY A 275 -19.21 -21.70 -18.75
N LEU A 276 -18.53 -20.92 -19.58
CA LEU A 276 -17.16 -20.47 -19.33
C LEU A 276 -17.04 -19.71 -18.00
N LEU A 277 -15.96 -19.99 -17.29
CA LEU A 277 -15.65 -19.45 -15.96
C LEU A 277 -16.71 -19.80 -14.90
N GLY A 278 -17.54 -20.82 -15.15
CA GLY A 278 -18.43 -21.43 -14.16
C GLY A 278 -17.69 -22.32 -13.16
N GLY A 279 -18.41 -23.02 -12.27
CA GLY A 279 -17.81 -23.79 -11.17
C GLY A 279 -16.73 -24.77 -11.59
N LYS A 280 -16.90 -25.49 -12.70
CA LYS A 280 -15.88 -26.41 -13.23
C LYS A 280 -14.57 -25.70 -13.57
N ASP A 281 -14.64 -24.55 -14.25
CA ASP A 281 -13.45 -23.78 -14.63
C ASP A 281 -12.80 -23.14 -13.39
N LEU A 282 -13.60 -22.72 -12.41
CA LEU A 282 -13.10 -22.23 -11.12
C LEU A 282 -12.39 -23.34 -10.33
N ASP A 283 -12.93 -24.56 -10.31
CA ASP A 283 -12.30 -25.71 -9.66
C ASP A 283 -10.96 -26.08 -10.33
N GLU A 284 -10.90 -26.03 -11.67
CA GLU A 284 -9.66 -26.23 -12.42
C GLU A 284 -8.62 -25.14 -12.10
N LEU A 285 -9.06 -23.88 -11.98
CA LEU A 285 -8.21 -22.76 -11.57
C LEU A 285 -7.69 -22.95 -10.13
N VAL A 286 -8.58 -23.29 -9.18
CA VAL A 286 -8.20 -23.59 -7.79
C VAL A 286 -7.19 -24.73 -7.76
N HIS A 287 -7.39 -25.78 -8.56
CA HIS A 287 -6.44 -26.87 -8.66
C HIS A 287 -5.07 -26.43 -9.23
N ALA A 288 -5.06 -25.53 -10.22
CA ALA A 288 -3.83 -24.97 -10.77
C ALA A 288 -3.04 -24.17 -9.71
N VAL A 289 -3.73 -23.31 -8.95
CA VAL A 289 -3.15 -22.48 -7.89
C VAL A 289 -2.65 -23.33 -6.72
N THR A 290 -3.42 -24.33 -6.31
CA THR A 290 -3.11 -25.18 -5.13
C THR A 290 -2.24 -26.39 -5.44
N ARG A 291 -1.79 -26.53 -6.69
CA ARG A 291 -0.90 -27.62 -7.09
C ARG A 291 0.35 -27.59 -6.24
N ARG A 292 0.71 -28.77 -5.69
CA ARG A 292 1.96 -28.94 -4.96
C ARG A 292 3.13 -28.80 -5.93
N THR A 293 4.03 -27.89 -5.61
CA THR A 293 5.26 -27.65 -6.36
C THR A 293 6.49 -27.92 -5.50
N ALA A 294 7.58 -28.37 -6.13
CA ALA A 294 8.86 -28.56 -5.45
C ALA A 294 9.50 -27.23 -5.05
N VAL A 295 9.28 -26.19 -5.88
CA VAL A 295 9.81 -24.84 -5.72
C VAL A 295 8.64 -23.88 -5.46
N PRO A 296 8.82 -22.82 -4.66
CA PRO A 296 7.83 -21.75 -4.51
C PRO A 296 7.30 -21.27 -5.86
N ARG A 297 5.97 -21.28 -6.03
CA ARG A 297 5.29 -20.88 -7.25
C ARG A 297 4.33 -19.75 -6.96
N PHE A 298 4.57 -18.61 -7.62
CA PHE A 298 3.66 -17.46 -7.63
C PHE A 298 2.75 -17.59 -8.85
N THR A 299 1.44 -17.63 -8.60
CA THR A 299 0.43 -17.85 -9.63
C THR A 299 -0.53 -16.68 -9.67
N GLY A 300 -0.54 -15.95 -10.79
CA GLY A 300 -1.49 -14.86 -11.05
C GLY A 300 -2.85 -15.41 -11.51
N ILE A 301 -3.93 -14.71 -11.14
CA ILE A 301 -5.31 -15.13 -11.45
C ILE A 301 -5.73 -14.73 -12.87
N TRP A 302 -5.41 -13.51 -13.28
CA TRP A 302 -5.79 -13.00 -14.61
C TRP A 302 -5.31 -13.89 -15.77
N PRO A 303 -4.05 -14.38 -15.80
CA PRO A 303 -3.56 -15.18 -16.92
C PRO A 303 -4.26 -16.54 -17.03
N LEU A 304 -4.65 -17.14 -15.90
CA LEU A 304 -5.43 -18.38 -15.87
C LEU A 304 -6.84 -18.18 -16.46
N LEU A 305 -7.51 -17.10 -16.05
CA LEU A 305 -8.84 -16.74 -16.58
C LEU A 305 -8.76 -16.43 -18.08
N ALA A 306 -7.82 -15.57 -18.47
CA ALA A 306 -7.59 -15.19 -19.86
C ALA A 306 -7.27 -16.40 -20.72
N GLY A 307 -6.31 -17.23 -20.29
CA GLY A 307 -5.90 -18.44 -20.99
C GLY A 307 -7.04 -19.43 -21.18
N ARG A 308 -7.92 -19.58 -20.19
CA ARG A 308 -9.10 -20.45 -20.29
C ARG A 308 -10.09 -19.97 -21.34
N VAL A 309 -10.39 -18.67 -21.34
CA VAL A 309 -11.29 -18.04 -22.32
C VAL A 309 -10.69 -18.08 -23.72
N ASP A 310 -9.40 -17.75 -23.87
CA ASP A 310 -8.71 -17.74 -25.16
C ASP A 310 -8.54 -19.15 -25.73
N ALA A 311 -8.41 -20.18 -24.88
CA ALA A 311 -8.46 -21.58 -25.30
C ALA A 311 -9.85 -21.95 -25.82
N ALA A 312 -10.93 -21.57 -25.12
CA ALA A 312 -12.29 -21.83 -25.57
C ALA A 312 -12.61 -21.15 -26.91
N ARG A 313 -12.23 -19.87 -27.06
CA ARG A 313 -12.39 -19.11 -28.30
C ARG A 313 -11.65 -19.75 -29.49
N ARG A 314 -10.50 -20.38 -29.25
CA ARG A 314 -9.72 -21.07 -30.31
C ARG A 314 -10.33 -22.40 -30.75
N VAL A 315 -11.00 -23.10 -29.84
CA VAL A 315 -11.61 -24.42 -30.12
C VAL A 315 -12.85 -24.28 -30.98
N ASP A 316 -13.71 -23.30 -30.69
CA ASP A 316 -14.93 -23.06 -31.45
C ASP A 316 -15.18 -21.55 -31.63
N PRO A 317 -14.54 -20.91 -32.63
CA PRO A 317 -14.70 -19.48 -32.88
C PRO A 317 -16.12 -19.08 -33.30
N ASP A 318 -16.83 -19.99 -33.99
CA ASP A 318 -18.13 -19.70 -34.60
C ASP A 318 -19.29 -19.86 -33.60
N ASP A 319 -19.16 -20.71 -32.57
CA ASP A 319 -20.13 -20.87 -31.47
C ASP A 319 -19.72 -20.13 -30.17
N PHE A 320 -18.66 -19.32 -30.21
CA PHE A 320 -18.22 -18.53 -29.06
C PHE A 320 -19.22 -17.39 -28.77
N ALA A 321 -20.20 -17.67 -27.89
CA ALA A 321 -21.33 -16.78 -27.63
C ALA A 321 -20.95 -15.38 -27.14
N ALA A 322 -20.18 -15.29 -26.05
CA ALA A 322 -19.77 -14.03 -25.44
C ALA A 322 -18.50 -14.22 -24.59
N ASP A 323 -17.62 -13.22 -24.59
CA ASP A 323 -16.42 -13.23 -23.75
C ASP A 323 -16.81 -12.82 -22.31
N PRO A 324 -16.71 -13.71 -21.30
CA PRO A 324 -17.07 -13.39 -19.92
C PRO A 324 -16.10 -12.40 -19.25
N LEU A 325 -14.96 -12.09 -19.89
CA LEU A 325 -13.98 -11.11 -19.45
C LEU A 325 -14.15 -9.77 -20.18
N GLU A 326 -15.21 -9.59 -20.97
CA GLU A 326 -15.46 -8.31 -21.65
C GLU A 326 -15.95 -7.25 -20.65
N PHE A 327 -15.39 -6.04 -20.74
CA PHE A 327 -15.71 -4.89 -19.90
C PHE A 327 -15.72 -5.25 -18.40
N THR A 328 -16.82 -4.96 -17.70
CA THR A 328 -16.94 -5.18 -16.25
C THR A 328 -16.95 -6.66 -15.85
N GLY A 329 -17.17 -7.59 -16.79
CA GLY A 329 -17.07 -9.02 -16.54
C GLY A 329 -15.70 -9.46 -16.04
N ALA A 330 -14.63 -8.77 -16.46
CA ALA A 330 -13.28 -9.00 -15.96
C ALA A 330 -13.15 -8.78 -14.44
N ALA A 331 -13.73 -7.71 -13.91
CA ALA A 331 -13.69 -7.40 -12.48
C ALA A 331 -14.39 -8.50 -11.68
N GLU A 332 -15.57 -8.93 -12.15
CA GLU A 332 -16.34 -10.00 -11.54
C GLU A 332 -15.58 -11.34 -11.54
N ALA A 333 -15.06 -11.75 -12.69
CA ALA A 333 -14.34 -13.00 -12.83
C ALA A 333 -13.09 -13.06 -11.94
N VAL A 334 -12.32 -11.96 -11.85
CA VAL A 334 -11.14 -11.87 -10.99
C VAL A 334 -11.52 -11.99 -9.51
N VAL A 335 -12.55 -11.27 -9.06
CA VAL A 335 -13.02 -11.33 -7.67
C VAL A 335 -13.54 -12.72 -7.33
N HIS A 336 -14.35 -13.32 -8.19
CA HIS A 336 -14.90 -14.67 -7.97
C HIS A 336 -13.82 -15.75 -7.97
N ALA A 337 -12.83 -15.67 -8.87
CA ALA A 337 -11.72 -16.63 -8.88
C ALA A 337 -10.88 -16.57 -7.60
N ASN A 338 -10.58 -15.38 -7.10
CA ASN A 338 -9.86 -15.25 -5.84
C ASN A 338 -10.70 -15.73 -4.64
N LEU A 339 -12.02 -15.46 -4.63
CA LEU A 339 -12.92 -16.00 -3.61
C LEU A 339 -12.97 -17.53 -3.62
N ALA A 340 -12.92 -18.17 -4.80
CA ALA A 340 -12.88 -19.63 -4.92
C ALA A 340 -11.60 -20.23 -4.30
N VAL A 341 -10.45 -19.59 -4.50
CA VAL A 341 -9.20 -20.00 -3.83
C VAL A 341 -9.27 -19.72 -2.33
N ALA A 342 -9.79 -18.56 -1.92
CA ALA A 342 -9.95 -18.19 -0.52
C ALA A 342 -10.90 -19.12 0.24
N ASP A 343 -11.94 -19.65 -0.39
CA ASP A 343 -12.87 -20.63 0.19
C ASP A 343 -12.18 -21.95 0.57
N LEU A 344 -11.17 -22.34 -0.20
CA LEU A 344 -10.38 -23.54 0.09
C LEU A 344 -9.32 -23.27 1.18
N VAL A 345 -8.69 -22.11 1.14
CA VAL A 345 -7.54 -21.77 1.99
C VAL A 345 -7.96 -21.23 3.35
N GLY A 346 -8.94 -20.32 3.40
CA GLY A 346 -9.38 -19.62 4.61
C GLY A 346 -9.74 -20.54 5.79
N PRO A 347 -10.56 -21.60 5.60
CA PRO A 347 -10.95 -22.50 6.69
C PRO A 347 -9.79 -23.24 7.37
N THR A 348 -8.62 -23.32 6.71
CA THR A 348 -7.44 -23.98 7.29
C THR A 348 -6.76 -23.14 8.36
N GLY A 349 -6.98 -21.81 8.39
CA GLY A 349 -6.34 -20.83 9.26
C GLY A 349 -4.82 -20.65 9.06
N THR A 350 -4.15 -21.65 8.48
CA THR A 350 -2.68 -21.76 8.37
C THR A 350 -2.20 -21.86 6.92
N GLY A 351 -3.13 -21.92 5.96
CA GLY A 351 -2.82 -22.12 4.53
C GLY A 351 -2.39 -23.54 4.16
N ARG A 352 -2.36 -24.48 5.12
CA ARG A 352 -1.92 -25.87 4.87
C ARG A 352 -3.06 -26.72 4.33
N LEU A 353 -2.88 -27.24 3.13
CA LEU A 353 -3.86 -28.10 2.46
C LEU A 353 -3.57 -29.60 2.66
N PRO A 354 -4.59 -30.48 2.52
CA PRO A 354 -4.42 -31.93 2.71
C PRO A 354 -3.42 -32.60 1.75
N ASN A 355 -3.19 -32.00 0.58
CA ASN A 355 -2.22 -32.46 -0.42
C ASN A 355 -0.75 -32.17 -0.02
N GLY A 356 -0.52 -31.54 1.14
CA GLY A 356 0.81 -31.18 1.64
C GLY A 356 1.39 -29.89 1.05
N SER A 357 0.60 -29.10 0.33
CA SER A 357 0.99 -27.73 -0.06
C SER A 357 0.60 -26.71 1.02
N HIS A 358 1.38 -25.64 1.10
CA HIS A 358 1.03 -24.42 1.81
C HIS A 358 0.71 -23.35 0.77
N VAL A 359 -0.50 -22.80 0.85
CA VAL A 359 -1.04 -21.83 -0.11
C VAL A 359 -1.44 -20.56 0.65
N ARG A 360 -1.04 -19.40 0.12
CA ARG A 360 -1.41 -18.09 0.68
C ARG A 360 -1.50 -17.01 -0.39
N VAL A 361 -2.14 -15.91 -0.07
CA VAL A 361 -2.08 -14.67 -0.86
C VAL A 361 -0.70 -14.04 -0.67
N ASP A 362 -0.08 -13.64 -1.77
CA ASP A 362 1.18 -12.89 -1.74
C ASP A 362 0.98 -11.43 -2.15
N ASP A 363 0.21 -11.20 -3.21
CA ASP A 363 -0.17 -9.87 -3.72
C ASP A 363 -1.66 -9.89 -4.12
N THR A 364 -2.39 -8.81 -3.86
CA THR A 364 -3.80 -8.67 -4.22
C THR A 364 -4.04 -7.93 -5.53
N TRP A 365 -3.01 -7.30 -6.11
CA TRP A 365 -3.14 -6.41 -7.28
C TRP A 365 -2.40 -6.88 -8.51
N GLN A 366 -1.17 -7.38 -8.40
CA GLN A 366 -0.45 -7.83 -9.59
C GLN A 366 -1.20 -8.99 -10.26
N ALA A 367 -1.38 -8.93 -11.58
CA ALA A 367 -2.06 -9.96 -12.37
C ALA A 367 -3.46 -10.37 -11.82
N GLY A 368 -4.19 -9.43 -11.22
CA GLY A 368 -5.52 -9.68 -10.62
C GLY A 368 -5.49 -10.44 -9.29
N GLY A 369 -4.32 -10.58 -8.67
CA GLY A 369 -4.09 -11.34 -7.45
C GLY A 369 -3.10 -12.48 -7.69
N VAL A 370 -2.12 -12.60 -6.80
CA VAL A 370 -1.04 -13.58 -6.83
C VAL A 370 -1.11 -14.47 -5.60
N TRP A 371 -1.14 -15.77 -5.84
CA TRP A 371 -1.11 -16.80 -4.82
C TRP A 371 0.23 -17.53 -4.83
N LEU A 372 0.82 -17.70 -3.64
CA LEU A 372 2.02 -18.48 -3.43
C LEU A 372 1.65 -19.92 -3.03
N SER A 373 2.10 -20.90 -3.80
CA SER A 373 2.07 -22.32 -3.46
C SER A 373 3.48 -22.87 -3.26
N ARG A 374 3.68 -23.68 -2.22
CA ARG A 374 4.94 -24.41 -1.96
C ARG A 374 4.69 -25.70 -1.19
N ALA A 375 5.64 -26.64 -1.23
CA ALA A 375 5.60 -27.80 -0.36
C ALA A 375 5.73 -27.40 1.13
N ALA A 376 4.93 -28.05 1.98
CA ALA A 376 5.13 -28.02 3.43
C ALA A 376 6.30 -28.96 3.82
N PRO A 377 7.03 -28.70 4.93
CA PRO A 377 6.79 -27.65 5.93
C PRO A 377 7.21 -26.25 5.49
N VAL A 378 6.54 -25.25 6.07
CA VAL A 378 6.95 -23.84 5.98
C VAL A 378 7.48 -23.37 7.33
N HIS A 379 8.29 -22.31 7.36
CA HIS A 379 8.75 -21.71 8.61
C HIS A 379 7.55 -21.35 9.50
N THR A 380 7.67 -21.56 10.82
CA THR A 380 6.63 -21.30 11.82
C THR A 380 6.05 -19.89 11.71
N ASN A 381 6.90 -18.89 11.45
CA ASN A 381 6.49 -17.48 11.26
C ASN A 381 5.48 -17.28 10.12
N LEU A 382 5.47 -18.15 9.10
CA LEU A 382 4.49 -18.09 8.00
C LEU A 382 3.17 -18.77 8.35
N GLY A 383 3.21 -19.82 9.19
CA GLY A 383 2.03 -20.59 9.60
C GLY A 383 1.14 -19.88 10.61
N ASP A 384 1.67 -18.90 11.34
CA ASP A 384 0.95 -18.11 12.34
C ASP A 384 0.27 -16.86 11.75
N VAL A 385 0.53 -16.54 10.47
CA VAL A 385 -0.07 -15.40 9.76
C VAL A 385 -1.24 -15.90 8.92
N ASP A 386 -2.38 -15.21 9.02
CA ASP A 386 -3.55 -15.45 8.16
C ASP A 386 -3.11 -15.61 6.68
N PRO A 387 -3.41 -16.76 6.05
CA PRO A 387 -3.03 -17.01 4.67
C PRO A 387 -3.71 -16.09 3.65
N LEU A 388 -4.79 -15.40 4.04
CA LEU A 388 -5.46 -14.41 3.18
C LEU A 388 -4.84 -13.02 3.27
N ARG A 389 -3.89 -12.82 4.20
CA ARG A 389 -3.13 -11.56 4.29
C ARG A 389 -1.94 -11.58 3.32
N PRO A 390 -1.86 -10.62 2.37
CA PRO A 390 -0.73 -10.51 1.45
C PRO A 390 0.56 -10.16 2.21
N LEU A 391 1.69 -10.71 1.75
CA LEU A 391 3.01 -10.50 2.37
C LEU A 391 4.10 -10.03 1.40
N GLY A 392 3.86 -10.05 0.08
CA GLY A 392 4.86 -9.65 -0.92
C GLY A 392 6.17 -10.44 -0.83
N LEU A 393 6.12 -11.72 -0.45
CA LEU A 393 7.30 -12.58 -0.28
C LEU A 393 8.07 -12.77 -1.59
N GLY A 394 7.42 -12.63 -2.74
CA GLY A 394 8.10 -12.69 -4.02
C GLY A 394 9.16 -11.60 -4.17
N ARG A 395 8.85 -10.38 -3.71
CA ARG A 395 9.78 -9.23 -3.74
C ARG A 395 10.66 -9.15 -2.50
N HIS A 396 10.09 -9.27 -1.32
CA HIS A 396 10.84 -9.10 -0.06
C HIS A 396 11.71 -10.31 0.30
N GLY A 397 11.71 -11.33 -0.56
CA GLY A 397 12.38 -12.60 -0.35
C GLY A 397 11.53 -13.52 0.52
N LEU A 398 11.66 -14.82 0.22
CA LEU A 398 11.40 -15.83 1.22
C LEU A 398 12.53 -15.70 2.24
N LEU A 399 12.22 -15.64 3.54
CA LEU A 399 13.22 -15.83 4.61
C LEU A 399 14.25 -16.89 4.18
N PRO A 400 15.56 -16.64 4.32
CA PRO A 400 16.60 -17.38 3.62
C PRO A 400 16.54 -18.88 3.93
N GLY A 401 16.45 -19.68 2.87
CA GLY A 401 16.33 -21.13 2.96
C GLY A 401 15.95 -21.76 1.63
N GLN A 402 16.78 -21.58 0.59
CA GLN A 402 16.71 -22.37 -0.63
C GLN A 402 18.02 -23.17 -0.75
N PRO A 403 17.98 -24.52 -0.85
CA PRO A 403 19.17 -25.30 -1.17
C PRO A 403 19.53 -25.12 -2.66
N PRO A 404 20.83 -25.24 -3.02
CA PRO A 404 21.36 -24.80 -4.29
C PRO A 404 20.99 -25.71 -5.48
N ASP A 405 21.07 -25.11 -6.67
CA ASP A 405 21.08 -25.77 -7.98
C ASP A 405 21.99 -27.00 -7.99
N VAL A 406 21.43 -28.14 -8.39
CA VAL A 406 22.20 -29.37 -8.65
C VAL A 406 22.54 -29.39 -10.14
N THR A 407 23.75 -28.97 -10.49
CA THR A 407 24.42 -29.43 -11.72
C THR A 407 25.34 -30.61 -11.37
N PRO A 408 25.23 -31.77 -12.07
CA PRO A 408 26.06 -32.92 -11.78
C PRO A 408 27.36 -32.85 -12.61
N THR A 409 28.52 -32.73 -11.96
CA THR A 409 29.80 -33.02 -12.62
C THR A 409 30.84 -33.58 -11.65
N VAL A 410 31.03 -34.89 -11.77
CA VAL A 410 32.28 -35.69 -11.80
C VAL A 410 33.36 -35.43 -10.74
N ASP A 411 33.64 -36.49 -9.98
CA ASP A 411 34.78 -36.70 -9.08
C ASP A 411 36.15 -36.45 -9.73
N GLU A 412 37.07 -35.78 -9.02
CA GLU A 412 38.48 -36.20 -8.82
C GLU A 412 39.14 -35.40 -7.66
N PRO A 413 40.20 -35.93 -7.00
CA PRO A 413 40.44 -35.74 -5.57
C PRO A 413 41.41 -34.63 -5.16
N GLU A 414 41.29 -34.28 -3.88
CA GLU A 414 42.14 -33.49 -2.98
C GLU A 414 43.61 -33.27 -3.38
N LEU A 415 43.97 -31.99 -3.51
CA LEU A 415 45.30 -31.49 -3.15
C LEU A 415 45.12 -30.38 -2.10
N GLU A 416 45.56 -30.65 -0.86
CA GLU A 416 45.70 -29.64 0.19
C GLU A 416 46.75 -28.60 -0.24
N ALA A 417 46.32 -27.34 -0.37
CA ALA A 417 47.18 -26.17 -0.47
C ALA A 417 47.14 -25.42 0.88
N PRO A 418 48.24 -24.75 1.28
CA PRO A 418 48.35 -24.12 2.60
C PRO A 418 47.39 -22.94 2.71
N VAL A 419 46.77 -22.82 3.90
CA VAL A 419 45.88 -21.73 4.28
C VAL A 419 46.67 -20.42 4.29
N ASP A 420 46.47 -19.59 3.28
CA ASP A 420 46.86 -18.19 3.30
C ASP A 420 45.74 -17.41 4.00
N ASP A 421 45.97 -17.05 5.27
CA ASP A 421 45.06 -16.29 6.14
C ASP A 421 45.08 -14.81 5.70
N THR A 422 44.57 -14.52 4.51
CA THR A 422 44.37 -13.15 4.02
C THR A 422 43.27 -12.47 4.84
N CYS A 423 43.61 -11.33 5.44
CA CYS A 423 42.75 -10.45 6.23
C CYS A 423 41.39 -10.20 5.53
N ALA A 424 40.34 -10.89 5.94
CA ALA A 424 39.04 -10.82 5.30
C ALA A 424 38.27 -9.56 5.74
N ALA A 425 38.63 -8.41 5.16
CA ALA A 425 37.74 -7.26 5.15
C ALA A 425 36.58 -7.57 4.19
N GLU A 426 35.36 -7.61 4.72
CA GLU A 426 34.15 -7.98 3.98
C GLU A 426 33.52 -6.72 3.40
N VAL A 427 33.36 -6.67 2.07
CA VAL A 427 32.72 -5.54 1.40
C VAL A 427 31.21 -5.74 1.45
N ASP A 428 30.55 -4.97 2.31
CA ASP A 428 29.13 -5.11 2.62
C ASP A 428 28.22 -4.35 1.65
N HIS A 429 28.67 -3.20 1.12
CA HIS A 429 27.92 -2.40 0.13
C HIS A 429 28.87 -1.68 -0.83
N LEU A 430 28.61 -1.78 -2.14
CA LEU A 430 29.39 -1.10 -3.17
C LEU A 430 28.46 -0.54 -4.26
N SER A 431 28.36 0.78 -4.32
CA SER A 431 27.71 1.53 -5.39
C SER A 431 28.70 2.43 -6.12
N ASN A 432 28.28 3.09 -7.20
CA ASN A 432 29.13 4.04 -7.93
C ASN A 432 29.50 5.28 -7.09
N SER A 433 28.76 5.55 -6.01
CA SER A 433 28.88 6.74 -5.15
C SER A 433 29.29 6.43 -3.71
N LEU A 434 29.07 5.21 -3.22
CA LEU A 434 29.27 4.83 -1.84
C LEU A 434 29.92 3.45 -1.73
N THR A 435 30.86 3.33 -0.81
CA THR A 435 31.46 2.06 -0.40
C THR A 435 31.32 1.91 1.10
N VAL A 436 30.84 0.76 1.55
CA VAL A 436 30.79 0.39 2.96
C VAL A 436 31.33 -1.02 3.14
N TYR A 437 32.23 -1.18 4.11
CA TYR A 437 32.85 -2.47 4.42
C TYR A 437 33.09 -2.62 5.92
N THR A 438 33.07 -3.86 6.39
CA THR A 438 33.33 -4.19 7.79
C THR A 438 34.68 -4.89 7.91
N VAL A 439 35.44 -4.52 8.93
CA VAL A 439 36.71 -5.17 9.26
C VAL A 439 36.84 -5.38 10.77
N ALA A 440 37.30 -6.57 11.15
CA ALA A 440 37.71 -6.86 12.53
C ALA A 440 39.18 -6.48 12.73
N LEU A 441 39.46 -5.61 13.71
CA LEU A 441 40.82 -5.16 13.97
C LEU A 441 41.61 -6.24 14.71
N ARG A 442 42.84 -6.54 14.28
CA ARG A 442 43.77 -7.45 14.97
C ARG A 442 44.68 -6.64 15.89
N SER A 443 45.36 -7.29 16.84
CA SER A 443 46.35 -6.63 17.71
C SER A 443 47.39 -5.85 16.90
N THR A 444 47.86 -6.43 15.79
CA THR A 444 48.81 -5.79 14.87
C THR A 444 48.28 -4.49 14.25
N HIS A 445 46.98 -4.37 14.00
CA HIS A 445 46.37 -3.15 13.45
C HIS A 445 46.27 -2.05 14.51
N ILE A 446 45.93 -2.43 15.74
CA ILE A 446 45.85 -1.53 16.87
C ILE A 446 47.25 -1.03 17.26
N ASP A 447 48.20 -1.95 17.40
CA ASP A 447 49.59 -1.64 17.81
C ASP A 447 50.37 -0.85 16.75
N SER A 448 49.99 -0.98 15.47
CA SER A 448 50.64 -0.29 14.34
C SER A 448 49.88 0.94 13.85
N ASP A 449 48.80 1.36 14.52
CA ASP A 449 47.98 2.51 14.14
C ASP A 449 47.46 2.45 12.69
N THR A 450 47.01 1.25 12.26
CA THR A 450 46.57 0.99 10.89
C THR A 450 45.12 0.52 10.78
N LEU A 451 44.46 0.88 9.69
CA LEU A 451 43.14 0.35 9.30
C LEU A 451 43.26 -0.35 7.95
N PRO A 452 42.91 -1.65 7.85
CA PRO A 452 42.95 -2.36 6.58
C PRO A 452 41.98 -1.77 5.54
N LEU A 453 42.45 -1.71 4.30
CA LEU A 453 41.69 -1.29 3.13
C LEU A 453 41.70 -2.43 2.10
N PRO A 454 40.55 -3.03 1.76
CA PRO A 454 40.48 -4.08 0.75
C PRO A 454 41.11 -3.64 -0.58
N GLU A 455 41.85 -4.54 -1.26
CA GLU A 455 42.54 -4.25 -2.53
C GLU A 455 41.60 -3.66 -3.61
N ARG A 456 40.35 -4.12 -3.64
CA ARG A 456 39.31 -3.66 -4.57
C ARG A 456 38.90 -2.19 -4.35
N LEU A 457 39.25 -1.60 -3.22
CA LEU A 457 38.90 -0.23 -2.83
C LEU A 457 40.11 0.73 -2.92
N GLU A 458 41.24 0.26 -3.44
CA GLU A 458 42.46 1.07 -3.57
C GLU A 458 42.38 2.19 -4.63
N SER A 459 41.34 2.26 -5.45
CA SER A 459 41.18 3.34 -6.44
C SER A 459 40.09 4.36 -6.10
N ILE A 460 39.37 4.18 -4.99
CA ILE A 460 38.14 4.94 -4.67
C ILE A 460 38.39 6.27 -3.92
N PRO A 461 39.29 6.35 -2.92
CA PRO A 461 39.55 7.60 -2.20
C PRO A 461 40.26 8.63 -3.09
N ALA A 462 40.01 9.92 -2.84
CA ALA A 462 40.69 11.01 -3.52
C ALA A 462 42.22 10.97 -3.34
N GLU A 463 42.97 11.43 -4.34
CA GLU A 463 44.42 11.62 -4.22
C GLU A 463 44.74 12.71 -3.17
N GLY A 464 45.52 12.35 -2.14
CA GLY A 464 45.98 13.26 -1.08
C GLY A 464 45.78 12.70 0.33
N ASN A 465 45.93 13.57 1.34
CA ASN A 465 45.70 13.22 2.74
C ASN A 465 44.20 12.99 2.98
N LEU A 466 43.86 11.84 3.58
CA LEU A 466 42.50 11.52 4.00
C LEU A 466 42.29 11.91 5.46
N VAL A 467 41.04 12.19 5.80
CA VAL A 467 40.59 12.42 7.17
C VAL A 467 39.74 11.24 7.59
N VAL A 468 40.21 10.45 8.54
CA VAL A 468 39.38 9.43 9.20
C VAL A 468 38.67 10.10 10.36
N GLU A 469 37.36 10.00 10.36
CA GLU A 469 36.54 10.37 11.51
C GLU A 469 36.04 9.11 12.21
N LEU A 470 36.55 8.89 13.41
CA LEU A 470 36.23 7.76 14.25
C LEU A 470 35.00 8.06 15.13
N HIS A 471 34.08 7.12 15.17
CA HIS A 471 32.86 7.17 15.95
C HIS A 471 32.75 5.92 16.80
N HIS A 472 32.90 6.08 18.11
CA HIS A 472 32.77 5.00 19.05
C HIS A 472 31.37 5.03 19.68
N ASP A 473 30.43 4.25 19.15
CA ASP A 473 29.03 4.28 19.60
C ASP A 473 28.93 4.03 21.12
N GLY A 474 28.21 4.90 21.82
CA GLY A 474 28.09 4.91 23.29
C GLY A 474 29.17 5.69 24.05
N ASP A 475 30.24 6.17 23.40
CA ASP A 475 31.32 6.96 24.01
C ASP A 475 31.60 8.27 23.26
N ASP A 476 31.81 9.35 24.02
CA ASP A 476 32.24 10.63 23.46
C ASP A 476 33.78 10.71 23.42
N LEU A 477 34.34 10.52 22.22
CA LEU A 477 35.78 10.68 21.97
C LEU A 477 36.19 12.16 21.97
N ALA A 478 37.40 12.44 22.48
CA ALA A 478 38.02 13.76 22.35
C ALA A 478 38.33 14.07 20.87
N GLU A 479 38.48 15.35 20.51
CA GLU A 479 38.63 15.76 19.10
C GLU A 479 39.85 15.13 18.41
N ASP A 480 40.93 14.95 19.15
CA ASP A 480 42.18 14.30 18.74
C ASP A 480 42.11 12.77 18.62
N GLU A 481 41.17 12.14 19.34
CA GLU A 481 40.81 10.71 19.20
C GLU A 481 39.70 10.47 18.17
N ARG A 482 38.98 11.54 17.77
CA ARG A 482 37.85 11.47 16.84
C ARG A 482 38.27 11.74 15.41
N VAL A 483 39.21 12.64 15.16
CA VAL A 483 39.56 13.10 13.81
C VAL A 483 41.05 12.92 13.55
N HIS A 484 41.38 11.99 12.64
CA HIS A 484 42.75 11.65 12.30
C HIS A 484 43.07 12.02 10.86
N ARG A 485 44.24 12.63 10.65
CA ARG A 485 44.80 12.79 9.30
C ARG A 485 45.65 11.56 9.00
N VAL A 486 45.21 10.76 8.04
CA VAL A 486 45.83 9.47 7.77
C VAL A 486 46.61 9.49 6.46
N GLY A 487 47.74 8.79 6.49
CA GLY A 487 48.51 8.43 5.31
C GLY A 487 47.92 7.19 4.64
N ARG A 488 48.33 6.97 3.38
CA ARG A 488 47.87 5.85 2.57
C ARG A 488 49.05 4.97 2.16
N ALA A 489 48.95 3.68 2.44
CA ALA A 489 49.85 2.64 1.95
C ALA A 489 49.04 1.58 1.17
N PRO A 490 49.68 0.73 0.35
CA PRO A 490 48.98 -0.40 -0.29
C PRO A 490 48.28 -1.25 0.78
N GLY A 491 46.98 -1.49 0.59
CA GLY A 491 46.11 -2.27 1.48
C GLY A 491 45.80 -1.67 2.85
N LEU A 492 46.25 -0.44 3.19
CA LEU A 492 46.20 0.08 4.56
C LEU A 492 46.06 1.62 4.62
N LEU A 493 45.30 2.12 5.59
CA LEU A 493 45.39 3.50 6.08
C LEU A 493 46.25 3.54 7.33
N THR A 494 47.16 4.52 7.44
CA THR A 494 48.16 4.59 8.51
C THR A 494 48.05 5.90 9.30
N GLY A 495 48.31 5.85 10.61
CA GLY A 495 48.33 7.02 11.49
C GLY A 495 46.98 7.25 12.19
N ILE A 496 46.25 6.18 12.50
CA ILE A 496 45.01 6.22 13.28
C ILE A 496 45.36 5.98 14.73
N ALA A 497 45.08 6.96 15.59
CA ALA A 497 45.27 6.80 17.03
C ALA A 497 44.03 6.13 17.63
N TRP A 498 44.11 4.82 17.87
CA TRP A 498 42.97 4.07 18.40
C TRP A 498 42.68 4.42 19.87
N PRO A 499 41.40 4.64 20.25
CA PRO A 499 41.02 4.85 21.64
C PRO A 499 41.38 3.64 22.52
N LEU A 500 41.65 3.90 23.81
CA LEU A 500 42.03 2.85 24.78
C LEU A 500 40.96 1.76 24.98
N SER A 501 39.72 2.03 24.59
CA SER A 501 38.60 1.08 24.63
C SER A 501 38.58 0.09 23.47
N PHE A 502 39.43 0.27 22.45
CA PHE A 502 39.54 -0.65 21.32
C PHE A 502 40.38 -1.88 21.70
N TYR A 503 39.94 -3.05 21.24
CA TYR A 503 40.57 -4.33 21.54
C TYR A 503 40.63 -5.22 20.29
N ALA A 504 41.53 -6.19 20.29
CA ALA A 504 41.66 -7.12 19.18
C ALA A 504 40.35 -7.93 19.02
N GLY A 505 39.85 -7.98 17.79
CA GLY A 505 38.57 -8.56 17.41
C GLY A 505 37.45 -7.53 17.26
N ILE A 506 37.58 -6.28 17.74
CA ILE A 506 36.52 -5.27 17.57
C ILE A 506 36.21 -5.05 16.08
N LYS A 507 34.93 -5.06 15.72
CA LYS A 507 34.46 -4.80 14.36
C LYS A 507 34.21 -3.31 14.18
N VAL A 508 34.77 -2.76 13.10
CA VAL A 508 34.49 -1.39 12.65
C VAL A 508 33.83 -1.43 11.28
N VAL A 509 32.79 -0.62 11.12
CA VAL A 509 32.13 -0.35 9.84
C VAL A 509 32.75 0.90 9.25
N VAL A 510 33.27 0.80 8.04
CA VAL A 510 33.94 1.89 7.33
C VAL A 510 33.08 2.32 6.16
N ALA A 511 32.66 3.58 6.13
CA ALA A 511 31.89 4.18 5.05
C ALA A 511 32.68 5.29 4.36
N MET A 512 32.68 5.26 3.02
CA MET A 512 33.42 6.20 2.19
C MET A 512 32.66 6.48 0.89
N ALA A 513 32.49 7.75 0.56
CA ALA A 513 31.95 8.15 -0.74
C ALA A 513 33.07 8.27 -1.79
N THR A 514 32.75 8.01 -3.06
CA THR A 514 33.70 8.13 -4.18
C THR A 514 34.25 9.57 -4.23
N GLU A 515 35.58 9.72 -4.34
CA GLU A 515 36.30 11.01 -4.31
C GLU A 515 36.19 11.82 -3.01
N ALA A 516 35.59 11.27 -1.95
CA ALA A 516 35.58 11.93 -0.66
C ALA A 516 36.98 11.93 -0.03
N ARG A 517 37.29 13.03 0.67
CA ARG A 517 38.50 13.13 1.51
C ARG A 517 38.28 12.64 2.94
N ARG A 518 37.03 12.34 3.30
CA ARG A 518 36.63 11.95 4.65
C ARG A 518 36.11 10.52 4.65
N VAL A 519 36.56 9.74 5.63
CA VAL A 519 36.22 8.34 5.84
C VAL A 519 35.55 8.24 7.21
N SER A 520 34.33 7.74 7.27
CA SER A 520 33.64 7.51 8.54
C SER A 520 33.92 6.09 9.02
N VAL A 521 34.38 5.94 10.26
CA VAL A 521 34.66 4.65 10.90
C VAL A 521 33.81 4.56 12.15
N THR A 522 32.92 3.57 12.23
CA THR A 522 31.95 3.47 13.32
C THR A 522 32.00 2.08 13.98
N THR A 523 31.99 2.03 15.32
CA THR A 523 31.77 0.78 16.08
C THR A 523 30.29 0.61 16.40
N ILE A 524 29.83 -0.64 16.54
CA ILE A 524 28.43 -0.94 16.90
C ILE A 524 28.36 -1.36 18.37
N LEU A 525 27.62 -0.60 19.19
CA LEU A 525 27.38 -0.95 20.60
C LEU A 525 26.33 -2.07 20.69
N LEU A 526 26.63 -3.11 21.45
CA LEU A 526 25.70 -4.22 21.69
C LEU A 526 24.72 -3.87 22.83
N ASP A 527 23.49 -4.39 22.73
CA ASP A 527 22.48 -4.23 23.78
C ASP A 527 22.91 -4.91 25.11
N GLU A 528 23.71 -5.98 25.03
CA GLU A 528 24.33 -6.67 26.16
C GLU A 528 25.84 -6.91 25.90
N PRO A 529 26.73 -6.74 26.91
CA PRO A 529 28.15 -7.05 26.75
C PRO A 529 28.42 -8.51 26.40
N LEU A 530 29.52 -8.77 25.69
CA LEU A 530 29.96 -10.12 25.39
C LEU A 530 30.30 -10.89 26.67
N ALA A 531 30.13 -12.21 26.65
CA ALA A 531 30.34 -13.10 27.79
C ALA A 531 31.80 -13.15 28.32
N LEU A 532 32.73 -12.44 27.69
CA LEU A 532 34.15 -12.36 28.04
C LEU A 532 34.45 -11.28 29.10
N GLY A 533 33.53 -10.34 29.36
CA GLY A 533 33.72 -9.28 30.34
C GLY A 533 32.92 -8.00 30.04
N PRO A 534 32.65 -7.15 31.05
CA PRO A 534 31.89 -5.91 30.88
C PRO A 534 32.56 -4.88 29.95
N GLU A 535 33.86 -5.00 29.72
CA GLU A 535 34.64 -4.17 28.80
C GLU A 535 34.38 -4.48 27.30
N TYR A 536 33.84 -5.65 26.97
CA TYR A 536 33.58 -6.10 25.59
C TYR A 536 32.15 -5.82 25.17
N ARG A 537 31.77 -4.54 25.06
CA ARG A 537 30.40 -4.11 24.80
C ARG A 537 30.08 -3.75 23.33
N TRP A 538 31.00 -4.02 22.40
CA TRP A 538 30.82 -3.72 20.98
C TRP A 538 30.87 -4.99 20.13
N ALA A 539 30.32 -4.92 18.92
CA ALA A 539 30.39 -6.00 17.95
C ALA A 539 31.85 -6.41 17.71
N ALA A 540 32.14 -7.71 17.79
CA ALA A 540 33.49 -8.23 17.67
C ALA A 540 33.50 -9.57 16.92
N ASP A 541 34.63 -9.88 16.28
CA ASP A 541 34.99 -11.22 15.84
C ASP A 541 35.52 -12.01 17.05
N LEU A 542 34.73 -12.99 17.48
CA LEU A 542 35.04 -13.80 18.64
C LEU A 542 36.28 -14.68 18.45
N HIS A 543 36.62 -15.07 17.23
CA HIS A 543 37.80 -15.89 16.96
C HIS A 543 39.09 -15.10 17.19
N ILE A 544 39.14 -13.88 16.66
CA ILE A 544 40.28 -12.96 16.87
C ILE A 544 40.36 -12.54 18.34
N LEU A 545 39.22 -12.24 18.96
CA LEU A 545 39.16 -11.81 20.35
C LEU A 545 39.64 -12.91 21.31
N THR A 546 39.12 -14.14 21.19
CA THR A 546 39.53 -15.27 22.05
C THR A 546 41.01 -15.65 21.88
N GLY A 547 41.54 -15.59 20.65
CA GLY A 547 42.98 -15.79 20.39
C GLY A 547 43.87 -14.72 21.03
N SER A 548 43.42 -13.46 21.12
CA SER A 548 44.19 -12.37 21.72
C SER A 548 44.24 -12.40 23.25
N VAL A 549 43.22 -12.99 23.89
CA VAL A 549 43.10 -13.10 25.36
C VAL A 549 43.82 -14.34 25.91
N GLY A 550 44.33 -15.23 25.03
CA GLY A 550 45.19 -16.36 25.43
C GLY A 550 44.46 -17.56 26.03
N GLN A 551 43.19 -17.77 25.69
CA GLN A 551 42.47 -19.01 26.03
C GLN A 551 42.63 -20.04 24.91
N ASP A 552 43.62 -20.92 25.03
CA ASP A 552 43.68 -22.15 24.23
C ASP A 552 42.48 -23.05 24.59
N GLN A 553 41.76 -23.52 23.57
CA GLN A 553 40.60 -24.39 23.71
C GLN A 553 41.00 -25.80 24.17
N ASP A 554 41.01 -26.04 25.47
CA ASP A 554 40.95 -27.39 26.04
C ASP A 554 39.61 -27.59 26.75
N GLY A 555 38.63 -28.11 26.02
CA GLY A 555 37.35 -28.55 26.57
C GLY A 555 36.18 -28.31 25.62
N ALA A 556 35.85 -29.32 24.82
CA ALA A 556 34.67 -29.35 23.97
C ALA A 556 33.39 -29.00 24.76
N ALA A 557 32.80 -27.85 24.41
CA ALA A 557 31.37 -27.61 24.52
C ALA A 557 30.86 -27.37 23.08
N GLU A 558 29.88 -28.17 22.70
CA GLU A 558 29.08 -28.14 21.48
C GLU A 558 29.26 -26.88 20.62
N ALA A 559 29.80 -27.08 19.42
CA ALA A 559 29.74 -26.10 18.35
C ALA A 559 28.27 -25.75 18.09
N ALA A 560 27.84 -24.60 18.61
CA ALA A 560 26.68 -23.90 18.10
C ALA A 560 26.90 -23.73 16.59
N PRO A 561 25.92 -24.05 15.74
CA PRO A 561 26.04 -23.80 14.32
C PRO A 561 26.35 -22.32 14.14
N SER A 562 27.49 -22.04 13.51
CA SER A 562 27.86 -20.72 13.02
C SER A 562 26.62 -20.13 12.35
N THR A 563 26.05 -19.09 12.94
CA THR A 563 25.01 -18.31 12.27
C THR A 563 25.57 -17.94 10.91
N PRO A 564 24.83 -18.14 9.80
CA PRO A 564 25.25 -17.58 8.53
C PRO A 564 25.52 -16.11 8.80
N HIS A 565 26.70 -15.62 8.42
CA HIS A 565 27.09 -14.22 8.54
C HIS A 565 25.88 -13.38 8.11
N GLU A 566 25.22 -12.78 9.10
CA GLU A 566 24.12 -11.88 8.87
C GLU A 566 24.80 -10.69 8.21
N GLN A 567 24.76 -10.65 6.87
CA GLN A 567 25.31 -9.55 6.10
C GLN A 567 24.67 -8.29 6.64
N ILE A 568 25.48 -7.56 7.39
CA ILE A 568 25.14 -6.29 7.99
C ILE A 568 24.76 -5.40 6.81
N ASN A 569 23.52 -4.92 6.79
CA ASN A 569 23.08 -3.98 5.78
C ASN A 569 23.57 -2.61 6.25
N PRO A 570 24.73 -2.12 5.78
CA PRO A 570 25.61 -1.33 6.63
C PRO A 570 25.24 0.16 6.62
N LEU A 571 24.66 0.65 5.53
CA LEU A 571 24.14 2.02 5.43
C LEU A 571 22.90 2.24 6.33
N PRO A 572 21.89 1.34 6.38
CA PRO A 572 20.80 1.42 7.34
C PRO A 572 21.24 1.59 8.81
N GLU A 573 22.25 0.83 9.24
CA GLU A 573 22.75 0.90 10.61
C GLU A 573 23.48 2.21 10.91
N LEU A 574 24.29 2.68 9.96
CA LEU A 574 24.96 3.98 10.05
C LEU A 574 23.95 5.14 10.14
N ILE A 575 22.88 5.10 9.34
CA ILE A 575 21.80 6.11 9.40
C ILE A 575 21.16 6.13 10.79
N VAL A 576 20.87 4.97 11.37
CA VAL A 576 20.28 4.87 12.72
C VAL A 576 21.26 5.38 13.78
N ALA A 577 22.54 5.02 13.70
CA ALA A 577 23.57 5.49 14.63
C ALA A 577 23.71 7.02 14.57
N VAL A 578 23.75 7.59 13.36
CA VAL A 578 23.80 9.04 13.15
C VAL A 578 22.55 9.74 13.69
N LEU A 579 21.35 9.20 13.46
CA LEU A 579 20.12 9.74 14.05
C LEU A 579 20.20 9.74 15.57
N ARG A 580 20.59 8.62 16.20
CA ARG A 580 20.70 8.51 17.66
C ARG A 580 21.60 9.61 18.27
N ARG A 581 22.70 9.90 17.59
CA ARG A 581 23.77 10.79 18.08
C ARG A 581 23.57 12.26 17.71
N HIS A 582 23.29 12.55 16.45
CA HIS A 582 23.23 13.90 15.91
C HIS A 582 21.80 14.42 15.75
N GLY A 583 20.80 13.55 15.87
CA GLY A 583 19.41 13.93 15.73
C GLY A 583 18.92 14.88 16.80
N VAL A 584 18.16 15.90 16.37
CA VAL A 584 17.53 16.85 17.29
C VAL A 584 16.57 16.08 18.18
N THR A 585 16.65 16.30 19.50
CA THR A 585 15.78 15.61 20.44
C THR A 585 14.32 16.02 20.24
N GLY A 586 13.45 15.03 20.10
CA GLY A 586 12.00 15.18 20.02
C GLY A 586 11.28 14.60 21.24
N ALA A 587 9.95 14.51 21.15
CA ALA A 587 9.13 13.92 22.20
C ALA A 587 9.51 12.45 22.43
N PHE A 588 9.36 11.99 23.68
CA PHE A 588 9.65 10.59 24.07
C PHE A 588 11.06 10.11 23.75
N GLY A 589 12.04 11.02 23.68
CA GLY A 589 13.44 10.69 23.38
C GLY A 589 13.71 10.37 21.90
N SER A 590 12.77 10.69 21.01
CA SER A 590 12.99 10.57 19.56
C SER A 590 14.14 11.46 19.08
N ARG A 591 14.68 11.10 17.92
CA ARG A 591 15.78 11.79 17.27
C ARG A 591 15.45 12.03 15.82
N ARG A 592 15.61 13.27 15.34
CA ARG A 592 15.18 13.68 14.00
C ARG A 592 16.25 14.42 13.22
N LEU A 593 16.38 14.11 11.93
CA LEU A 593 17.23 14.80 10.95
C LEU A 593 16.56 14.77 9.57
N THR A 594 16.88 15.76 8.74
CA THR A 594 16.51 15.74 7.31
C THR A 594 17.52 14.93 6.48
N GLY A 595 17.15 14.50 5.27
CA GLY A 595 18.07 13.82 4.34
C GLY A 595 19.41 14.55 4.15
N PRO A 596 19.43 15.87 3.88
CA PRO A 596 20.67 16.64 3.80
C PRO A 596 21.48 16.65 5.11
N GLN A 597 20.82 16.78 6.27
CA GLN A 597 21.51 16.74 7.56
C GLN A 597 22.12 15.37 7.85
N LEU A 598 21.48 14.29 7.42
CA LEU A 598 22.01 12.93 7.52
C LEU A 598 23.24 12.75 6.64
N LEU A 599 23.17 13.18 5.38
CA LEU A 599 24.29 13.14 4.44
C LEU A 599 25.51 13.87 5.01
N THR A 600 25.28 15.10 5.49
CA THR A 600 26.30 15.92 6.12
C THR A 600 26.90 15.25 7.36
N SER A 601 26.07 14.63 8.21
CA SER A 601 26.55 13.96 9.41
C SER A 601 27.32 12.66 9.12
N LEU A 602 27.06 12.00 7.99
CA LEU A 602 27.74 10.77 7.56
C LEU A 602 29.07 11.03 6.84
N PHE A 603 29.12 12.06 5.99
CA PHE A 603 30.23 12.26 5.04
C PHE A 603 30.90 13.64 5.11
N GLY A 604 30.38 14.56 5.93
CA GLY A 604 30.89 15.91 6.14
C GLY A 604 30.27 16.98 5.23
N ASP A 605 30.47 18.25 5.60
CA ASP A 605 29.88 19.43 4.94
C ASP A 605 30.38 19.66 3.50
N ASP A 606 31.55 19.13 3.15
CA ASP A 606 32.24 19.40 1.87
C ASP A 606 31.68 18.55 0.70
N LEU A 607 30.84 17.56 0.98
CA LEU A 607 30.32 16.62 -0.01
C LEU A 607 28.92 17.00 -0.47
N VAL A 608 28.80 17.55 -1.68
CA VAL A 608 27.52 17.81 -2.35
C VAL A 608 27.36 16.85 -3.53
N ASN A 609 26.82 15.66 -3.26
CA ASN A 609 26.55 14.65 -4.28
C ASN A 609 25.04 14.29 -4.31
N PRO A 610 24.30 14.72 -5.36
CA PRO A 610 22.86 14.45 -5.48
C PRO A 610 22.51 12.95 -5.54
N VAL A 611 23.38 12.12 -6.10
CA VAL A 611 23.17 10.66 -6.21
C VAL A 611 23.28 10.01 -4.83
N LEU A 612 24.29 10.42 -4.05
CA LEU A 612 24.48 9.93 -2.68
C LEU A 612 23.36 10.43 -1.74
N LEU A 613 22.90 11.67 -1.92
CA LEU A 613 21.74 12.19 -1.19
C LEU A 613 20.50 11.34 -1.47
N TRP A 614 20.29 10.97 -2.74
CA TRP A 614 19.19 10.09 -3.13
C TRP A 614 19.33 8.71 -2.50
N GLU A 615 20.52 8.11 -2.50
CA GLU A 615 20.81 6.81 -1.88
C GLU A 615 20.54 6.82 -0.36
N VAL A 616 20.95 7.87 0.34
CA VAL A 616 20.67 8.05 1.79
C VAL A 616 19.17 8.22 2.05
N ILE A 617 18.47 9.04 1.26
CA ILE A 617 17.02 9.24 1.39
C ILE A 617 16.28 7.93 1.12
N HIS A 618 16.62 7.22 0.06
CA HIS A 618 16.00 5.95 -0.30
C HIS A 618 16.18 4.89 0.80
N THR A 619 17.38 4.83 1.38
CA THR A 619 17.64 3.93 2.51
C THR A 619 16.83 4.31 3.76
N CYS A 620 16.62 5.61 4.00
CA CYS A 620 15.74 6.06 5.07
C CYS A 620 14.29 5.66 4.81
N GLU A 621 13.82 5.74 3.55
CA GLU A 621 12.49 5.28 3.16
C GLU A 621 12.33 3.77 3.38
N GLU A 622 13.31 2.95 2.99
CA GLU A 622 13.30 1.52 3.32
C GLU A 622 13.23 1.25 4.84
N LEU A 623 13.94 2.04 5.63
CA LEU A 623 13.90 1.94 7.10
C LEU A 623 12.54 2.36 7.67
N VAL A 624 11.83 3.29 7.02
CA VAL A 624 10.45 3.65 7.36
C VAL A 624 9.51 2.49 7.05
N ASP A 625 9.66 1.86 5.88
CA ASP A 625 8.86 0.69 5.49
C ASP A 625 9.10 -0.51 6.42
N LYS A 626 10.36 -0.69 6.86
CA LYS A 626 10.75 -1.69 7.87
C LYS A 626 10.34 -1.30 9.30
N GLY A 627 9.69 -0.14 9.48
CA GLY A 627 9.19 0.35 10.77
C GLY A 627 10.28 0.78 11.77
N LYS A 628 11.52 0.91 11.31
CA LYS A 628 12.68 1.33 12.12
C LYS A 628 12.78 2.85 12.25
N LEU A 629 12.22 3.59 11.29
CA LEU A 629 12.08 5.04 11.30
C LEU A 629 10.62 5.44 11.04
N SER A 630 10.29 6.72 11.26
CA SER A 630 9.08 7.35 10.71
C SER A 630 9.45 8.59 9.91
N CYS A 631 8.65 8.94 8.91
CA CYS A 631 8.85 10.13 8.09
C CYS A 631 7.79 11.18 8.42
N GLU A 632 8.22 12.39 8.75
CA GLU A 632 7.37 13.58 8.87
C GLU A 632 7.48 14.37 7.55
N PRO A 633 6.39 14.48 6.76
CA PRO A 633 6.43 15.18 5.48
C PRO A 633 6.61 16.67 5.70
N GLY A 634 7.60 17.27 5.03
CA GLY A 634 7.96 18.67 5.24
C GLY A 634 7.09 19.69 4.48
N GLY A 635 6.14 19.24 3.66
CA GLY A 635 5.40 20.13 2.74
C GLY A 635 6.35 20.72 1.70
N ASP A 636 6.59 22.02 1.76
CA ASP A 636 7.59 22.74 0.94
C ASP A 636 9.04 22.56 1.46
N ALA A 637 9.22 21.94 2.63
CA ALA A 637 10.53 21.66 3.24
C ALA A 637 10.94 20.19 3.02
N PRO A 638 12.25 19.85 3.13
CA PRO A 638 12.69 18.46 3.01
C PRO A 638 12.10 17.59 4.11
N ASP A 639 11.79 16.35 3.75
CA ASP A 639 11.26 15.33 4.67
C ASP A 639 12.20 15.11 5.85
N THR A 640 11.59 14.96 7.02
CA THR A 640 12.31 14.74 8.28
C THR A 640 12.14 13.29 8.73
N PHE A 641 13.25 12.58 8.88
CA PHE A 641 13.28 11.21 9.35
C PHE A 641 13.47 11.17 10.86
N VAL A 642 12.64 10.36 11.53
CA VAL A 642 12.56 10.29 12.98
C VAL A 642 12.83 8.86 13.44
N TRP A 643 13.85 8.71 14.28
CA TRP A 643 14.14 7.48 15.01
C TRP A 643 13.47 7.50 16.39
N TRP A 644 12.97 6.35 16.81
CA TRP A 644 12.30 6.17 18.11
C TRP A 644 13.10 5.24 19.02
N PRO A 645 13.27 5.59 20.31
CA PRO A 645 14.02 4.76 21.26
C PRO A 645 13.31 3.45 21.64
N SER A 646 11.99 3.36 21.41
CA SER A 646 11.30 2.08 21.54
C SER A 646 10.05 1.99 20.64
N PRO A 647 9.64 0.77 20.24
CA PRO A 647 8.37 0.54 19.54
C PRO A 647 7.13 0.93 20.38
N ILE A 648 7.28 1.05 21.70
CA ILE A 648 6.20 1.51 22.58
C ILE A 648 6.04 3.02 22.47
N ALA A 649 7.15 3.77 22.47
CA ALA A 649 7.15 5.21 22.28
C ALA A 649 6.56 5.61 20.92
N GLN A 650 6.94 4.90 19.86
CA GLN A 650 6.37 5.08 18.51
C GLN A 650 4.84 4.89 18.51
N ARG A 651 4.35 3.77 19.08
CA ARG A 651 2.90 3.48 19.14
C ARG A 651 2.12 4.49 19.99
N GLN A 652 2.70 4.99 21.07
CA GLN A 652 2.07 6.01 21.93
C GLN A 652 1.96 7.36 21.22
N ALA A 653 3.03 7.78 20.53
CA ALA A 653 3.02 9.00 19.72
C ALA A 653 1.99 8.91 18.58
N GLN A 654 1.95 7.78 17.86
CA GLN A 654 0.96 7.56 16.79
C GLN A 654 -0.47 7.66 17.30
N ARG A 655 -0.79 7.00 18.43
CA ARG A 655 -2.11 7.06 19.07
C ARG A 655 -2.46 8.47 19.54
N GLN A 656 -1.49 9.27 19.97
CA GLN A 656 -1.72 10.64 20.39
C GLN A 656 -2.02 11.54 19.19
N ILE A 657 -1.28 11.39 18.10
CA ILE A 657 -1.53 12.10 16.83
C ILE A 657 -2.92 11.74 16.29
N GLU A 658 -3.26 10.45 16.23
CA GLU A 658 -4.59 9.97 15.82
C GLU A 658 -5.71 10.56 16.70
N ARG A 659 -5.51 10.62 18.02
CA ARG A 659 -6.49 11.22 18.95
C ARG A 659 -6.63 12.72 18.73
N GLN A 660 -5.53 13.44 18.51
CA GLN A 660 -5.55 14.88 18.23
C GLN A 660 -6.25 15.18 16.90
N GLN A 661 -5.94 14.40 15.86
CA GLN A 661 -6.60 14.49 14.56
C GLN A 661 -8.10 14.18 14.66
N ARG A 662 -8.48 13.15 15.43
CA ARG A 662 -9.89 12.81 15.67
C ARG A 662 -10.61 13.90 16.46
N ALA A 663 -9.97 14.49 17.46
CA ALA A 663 -10.54 15.60 18.23
C ALA A 663 -10.71 16.86 17.37
N ALA A 664 -9.73 17.20 16.53
CA ALA A 664 -9.81 18.30 15.58
C ALA A 664 -10.95 18.08 14.58
N LEU A 665 -11.06 16.88 14.00
CA LEU A 665 -12.17 16.52 13.11
C LEU A 665 -13.53 16.65 13.81
N GLN A 666 -13.65 16.15 15.05
CA GLN A 666 -14.88 16.28 15.84
C GLN A 666 -15.27 17.74 16.08
N SER A 667 -14.30 18.65 16.27
CA SER A 667 -14.57 20.09 16.39
C SER A 667 -14.95 20.77 15.06
N SER A 668 -14.56 20.18 13.92
CA SER A 668 -14.81 20.74 12.58
C SER A 668 -16.10 20.24 11.92
N ILE A 669 -16.68 19.13 12.41
CA ILE A 669 -17.99 18.61 11.97
C ILE A 669 -19.09 19.59 12.34
N ARG A 670 -19.83 20.11 11.34
CA ARG A 670 -20.97 21.01 11.57
C ARG A 670 -22.12 20.29 12.27
N GLN A 671 -22.82 20.99 13.16
CA GLN A 671 -24.26 20.79 13.28
C GLN A 671 -24.87 21.14 11.93
N HIS A 672 -25.23 20.14 11.14
CA HIS A 672 -25.61 20.40 9.75
C HIS A 672 -27.10 20.69 9.67
N TRP A 673 -27.39 21.82 9.02
CA TRP A 673 -28.74 22.22 8.69
C TRP A 673 -29.20 21.42 7.47
N VAL A 674 -30.14 20.51 7.67
CA VAL A 674 -30.84 19.85 6.57
C VAL A 674 -31.65 20.93 5.87
N VAL A 675 -31.37 21.20 4.59
CA VAL A 675 -32.15 22.19 3.82
C VAL A 675 -33.60 21.75 3.64
N PRO A 676 -34.58 22.67 3.67
CA PRO A 676 -35.97 22.31 3.46
C PRO A 676 -36.17 21.67 2.09
N ARG A 677 -36.87 20.54 2.02
CA ARG A 677 -37.07 19.78 0.77
C ARG A 677 -38.44 19.14 0.71
N LEU A 678 -38.81 18.72 -0.50
CA LEU A 678 -40.00 17.91 -0.73
C LEU A 678 -39.68 16.43 -0.51
N ARG A 679 -40.59 15.71 0.14
CA ARG A 679 -40.53 14.26 0.36
C ARG A 679 -41.82 13.65 -0.17
N ALA A 680 -41.74 12.61 -0.98
CA ALA A 680 -42.93 11.90 -1.45
C ALA A 680 -43.66 11.22 -0.26
N LEU A 681 -44.99 11.19 -0.32
CA LEU A 681 -45.85 10.50 0.62
C LEU A 681 -46.30 9.15 0.04
N PRO A 682 -46.47 8.10 0.88
CA PRO A 682 -47.06 6.85 0.44
C PRO A 682 -48.48 7.05 -0.13
N ALA A 683 -48.90 6.15 -1.02
CA ALA A 683 -50.23 6.19 -1.62
C ALA A 683 -51.33 6.22 -0.53
N GLY A 684 -52.29 7.15 -0.66
CA GLY A 684 -53.37 7.35 0.29
C GLY A 684 -53.06 8.34 1.44
N TYR A 685 -51.81 8.77 1.60
CA TYR A 685 -51.43 9.78 2.59
C TYR A 685 -51.43 11.18 1.97
N ARG A 686 -51.79 12.18 2.76
CA ARG A 686 -51.79 13.60 2.36
C ARG A 686 -50.90 14.41 3.30
N ALA A 687 -50.28 15.46 2.76
CA ALA A 687 -49.50 16.37 3.58
C ALA A 687 -50.38 17.05 4.61
N SER A 688 -49.89 17.17 5.84
CA SER A 688 -50.58 17.93 6.88
C SER A 688 -50.73 19.39 6.48
N ASP A 689 -51.74 20.05 7.02
CA ASP A 689 -51.96 21.49 6.81
C ASP A 689 -50.73 22.30 7.23
N GLU A 690 -50.02 21.86 8.28
CA GLU A 690 -48.75 22.46 8.70
C GLU A 690 -47.64 22.35 7.65
N ALA A 691 -47.52 21.21 6.97
CA ALA A 691 -46.53 21.01 5.90
C ALA A 691 -46.88 21.85 4.66
N GLN A 692 -48.17 21.96 4.33
CA GLN A 692 -48.65 22.82 3.23
C GLN A 692 -48.36 24.30 3.52
N VAL A 693 -48.68 24.78 4.73
CA VAL A 693 -48.40 26.16 5.17
C VAL A 693 -46.89 26.43 5.19
N ALA A 694 -46.10 25.48 5.68
CA ALA A 694 -44.64 25.61 5.74
C ALA A 694 -44.00 25.69 4.35
N TYR A 695 -44.47 24.88 3.39
CA TYR A 695 -44.04 24.97 2.01
C TYR A 695 -44.44 26.29 1.37
N ALA A 696 -45.68 26.73 1.60
CA ALA A 696 -46.17 27.98 1.05
C ALA A 696 -45.34 29.18 1.56
N GLN A 697 -45.00 29.18 2.84
CA GLN A 697 -44.09 30.17 3.44
C GLN A 697 -42.68 30.10 2.84
N TYR A 698 -42.15 28.90 2.63
CA TYR A 698 -40.82 28.70 2.05
C TYR A 698 -40.73 29.20 0.60
N ILE A 699 -41.69 28.83 -0.26
CA ILE A 699 -41.73 29.28 -1.65
C ILE A 699 -41.97 30.78 -1.76
N ARG A 700 -42.83 31.37 -0.92
CA ARG A 700 -43.02 32.84 -0.88
C ARG A 700 -41.77 33.59 -0.45
N LYS A 701 -40.98 33.01 0.46
CA LYS A 701 -39.67 33.57 0.86
C LYS A 701 -38.64 33.49 -0.28
N LEU A 702 -38.61 32.38 -1.02
CA LEU A 702 -37.63 32.15 -2.09
C LEU A 702 -37.95 32.85 -3.41
N ARG A 703 -39.23 32.88 -3.80
CA ARG A 703 -39.69 33.31 -5.13
C ARG A 703 -40.60 34.52 -5.08
N GLY A 704 -40.79 35.13 -3.90
CA GLY A 704 -41.63 36.29 -3.69
C GLY A 704 -43.13 35.98 -3.54
N PRO A 705 -43.93 36.97 -3.06
CA PRO A 705 -45.31 36.77 -2.61
C PRO A 705 -46.32 36.40 -3.72
N GLY A 706 -45.99 36.59 -5.00
CA GLY A 706 -46.87 36.29 -6.13
C GLY A 706 -46.73 34.87 -6.71
N THR A 707 -45.84 34.03 -6.17
CA THR A 707 -45.57 32.70 -6.70
C THR A 707 -46.55 31.66 -6.17
N SER A 708 -47.00 30.74 -7.04
CA SER A 708 -47.83 29.60 -6.64
C SER A 708 -47.13 28.83 -5.51
N ALA A 709 -47.82 28.77 -4.36
CA ALA A 709 -47.28 28.28 -3.10
C ALA A 709 -47.93 26.93 -2.70
N GLN A 710 -48.59 26.26 -3.65
CA GLN A 710 -49.21 24.97 -3.43
C GLN A 710 -48.18 23.85 -3.52
N LEU A 711 -48.18 23.02 -2.47
CA LEU A 711 -47.36 21.83 -2.38
C LEU A 711 -47.75 20.83 -3.48
N PRO A 712 -46.80 20.25 -4.22
CA PRO A 712 -47.11 19.22 -5.22
C PRO A 712 -47.89 18.04 -4.63
N ASP A 713 -48.87 17.55 -5.38
CA ASP A 713 -49.69 16.40 -4.96
C ASP A 713 -48.81 15.17 -4.71
N GLY A 714 -49.11 14.44 -3.64
CA GLY A 714 -48.34 13.26 -3.23
C GLY A 714 -47.00 13.58 -2.56
N CYS A 715 -46.68 14.84 -2.26
CA CYS A 715 -45.49 15.24 -1.50
C CYS A 715 -45.85 15.85 -0.15
N THR A 716 -44.92 15.81 0.81
CA THR A 716 -44.90 16.59 2.05
C THR A 716 -43.68 17.50 2.04
N PHE A 717 -43.73 18.60 2.79
CA PHE A 717 -42.59 19.49 2.96
C PHE A 717 -41.91 19.24 4.29
N VAL A 718 -40.61 18.95 4.23
CA VAL A 718 -39.76 18.80 5.40
C VAL A 718 -39.09 20.15 5.64
N LYS A 719 -39.39 20.79 6.78
CA LYS A 719 -38.71 22.02 7.19
C LYS A 719 -37.24 21.73 7.42
N GLY A 720 -36.41 22.72 7.14
CA GLY A 720 -35.01 22.60 7.49
C GLY A 720 -34.83 22.47 9.00
N HIS A 721 -33.91 21.63 9.42
CA HIS A 721 -33.63 21.36 10.83
C HIS A 721 -32.15 21.05 11.04
N ALA A 722 -31.62 21.37 12.22
CA ALA A 722 -30.24 21.07 12.58
C ALA A 722 -30.12 19.63 13.10
N ARG A 723 -29.12 18.88 12.61
CA ARG A 723 -28.74 17.55 13.13
C ARG A 723 -27.30 17.57 13.63
N GLY A 724 -26.99 16.75 14.65
CA GLY A 724 -25.62 16.50 15.11
C GLY A 724 -25.26 16.90 16.54
N SER A 725 -26.22 17.07 17.46
CA SER A 725 -25.91 17.09 18.90
C SER A 725 -25.87 15.66 19.46
N ASN A 726 -24.95 15.39 20.40
CA ASN A 726 -25.01 14.24 21.32
C ASN A 726 -26.49 14.01 21.77
N PRO A 727 -26.97 12.76 21.86
CA PRO A 727 -28.40 12.49 22.03
C PRO A 727 -28.87 12.92 23.42
N GLY A 728 -29.45 14.11 23.53
CA GLY A 728 -30.35 14.47 24.62
C GLY A 728 -31.76 14.00 24.27
N PRO A 729 -32.54 13.43 25.21
CA PRO A 729 -33.88 12.98 24.92
C PRO A 729 -34.79 14.21 24.79
N TYR A 730 -35.40 14.41 23.63
CA TYR A 730 -36.54 15.32 23.53
C TYR A 730 -37.72 14.58 22.91
N TRP A 731 -38.48 13.93 23.80
CA TRP A 731 -39.91 13.84 23.63
C TRP A 731 -40.48 15.17 24.10
N ILE A 732 -41.04 15.97 23.20
CA ILE A 732 -42.03 16.97 23.57
C ILE A 732 -43.35 16.47 22.99
N GLN A 733 -44.19 15.94 23.88
CA GLN A 733 -45.63 15.85 23.63
C GLN A 733 -46.16 17.28 23.53
N LEU A 734 -46.93 17.57 22.50
CA LEU A 734 -47.81 18.74 22.47
C LEU A 734 -49.25 18.27 22.58
N THR A 735 -49.83 18.60 23.73
CA THR A 735 -51.27 18.75 23.98
C THR A 735 -51.88 19.85 23.13
#